data_AF-A0AAD9YRJ5-F1
#
_entry.id   AF-A0AAD9YRJ5-F1
#
_cell.length_a   1.000
_cell.length_b   1.000
_cell.length_c   1.000
_cell.angle_alpha   90.00
_cell.angle_beta   90.00
_cell.angle_gamma   90.00
#
_symmetry.space_group_name_H-M   'P 1'
#
loop_
_entity.id
_entity.type
_entity.pdbx_description
1 polymer ?
#
loop_
_entity_poly.entity_id
_entity_poly.type
_entity_poly.pdbx_seq_one_letter_code
_entity_poly.pdbx_strand_id
1 'polypeptide(L)'
;MTFRVVIVGGSVAGLALANMLEKFDIDYVVLEAYPDIAPQVGASIGLLPNGLRILDQLGCYDAYRAKAEDQIYQHAYLREPSGKAYGYQHDLMEMWEKMLGYPMIFIDRQMLIQVLYSNLKHKERVLTSKRAVSVDIMNSSAQVTTKDGEVFSGDIVVGADGIHSTVRKEMWRKAPPGYFPHDEYSKVPATTLCIFGISDRPQAYPGASQHNTLSEGHSYYVMAAPGNRVYWFLFMELKETLYGENIPRYIKDDEARIVKEHLEDRILENMTFGDLYDKRIVTTLAPLQTYVFEKWHYKRLVTIGDSAHKVDPVTGQGGNGAIESGALLVNALLRKFDSSPDGLSEKQVEDVLAEVHAIRFERAQDVVQQGYWLQNAFTQRSTMGKLIARYFMPALGSFGVLYRGVEFCSPATSLHRLEIPHRPRAVPFEDELPARPVKNLGQINKLASIAVTTLLCALAAGLYVLPAAIAVIRMDSNSIVIWRNAPIICFMLARSLSALGNSSSPGAVDDEKSKLKIERERTRNMFAKADLPYIRLVHYSAFIISAGIHLANVLNYGLLASLVFGGNDVILTTLGFSKYEGLVFTLSSLLLALGAAPLSLRLLTKRDSALALAISADPERSSLPLDFTLFVNPQRKYR
;
A
#
# COMPACT_ATOMS: atom_id res chain seq x y z
N MET A 1 -39.76 -17.42 0.08
CA MET A 1 -40.05 -16.16 0.79
C MET A 1 -40.36 -15.08 -0.23
N THR A 2 -41.10 -14.05 0.16
CA THR A 2 -41.19 -12.79 -0.59
C THR A 2 -40.27 -11.75 0.08
N PHE A 3 -38.95 -11.90 -0.07
CA PHE A 3 -37.97 -10.93 0.40
C PHE A 3 -37.47 -10.09 -0.79
N ARG A 4 -37.53 -8.75 -0.66
CA ARG A 4 -37.26 -7.83 -1.77
C ARG A 4 -36.13 -6.84 -1.47
N VAL A 5 -35.22 -6.67 -2.44
CA VAL A 5 -34.10 -5.72 -2.38
C VAL A 5 -34.33 -4.54 -3.33
N VAL A 6 -34.36 -3.32 -2.82
CA VAL A 6 -34.34 -2.10 -3.66
C VAL A 6 -32.89 -1.64 -3.83
N ILE A 7 -32.36 -1.70 -5.05
CA ILE A 7 -30.99 -1.31 -5.39
C ILE A 7 -31.02 0.08 -6.02
N VAL A 8 -30.31 1.03 -5.43
CA VAL A 8 -30.20 2.41 -5.96
C VAL A 8 -28.86 2.53 -6.68
N GLY A 9 -28.88 2.75 -8.00
CA GLY A 9 -27.71 2.77 -8.88
C GLY A 9 -27.55 1.48 -9.71
N GLY A 10 -27.82 1.56 -11.01
CA GLY A 10 -27.71 0.47 -11.98
C GLY A 10 -26.36 0.39 -12.68
N SER A 11 -25.28 0.62 -11.93
CA SER A 11 -23.91 0.47 -12.43
C SER A 11 -23.27 -0.84 -11.97
N VAL A 12 -21.95 -1.01 -12.15
CA VAL A 12 -21.20 -2.26 -11.86
C VAL A 12 -21.61 -2.92 -10.53
N ALA A 13 -21.68 -2.16 -9.43
CA ALA A 13 -22.07 -2.67 -8.11
C ALA A 13 -23.53 -3.20 -8.07
N GLY A 14 -24.49 -2.39 -8.54
CA GLY A 14 -25.91 -2.72 -8.47
C GLY A 14 -26.34 -3.79 -9.47
N LEU A 15 -25.79 -3.80 -10.69
CA LEU A 15 -26.07 -4.85 -11.67
C LEU A 15 -25.39 -6.18 -11.33
N ALA A 16 -24.19 -6.15 -10.72
CA ALA A 16 -23.58 -7.37 -10.19
C ALA A 16 -24.46 -7.97 -9.07
N LEU A 17 -24.93 -7.14 -8.13
CA LEU A 17 -25.86 -7.58 -7.09
C LEU A 17 -27.18 -8.10 -7.67
N ALA A 18 -27.78 -7.42 -8.66
CA ALA A 18 -29.00 -7.89 -9.33
C ALA A 18 -28.82 -9.28 -9.95
N ASN A 19 -27.69 -9.53 -10.62
CA ASN A 19 -27.34 -10.85 -11.18
C ASN A 19 -27.23 -11.92 -10.07
N MET A 20 -26.68 -11.57 -8.90
CA MET A 20 -26.57 -12.49 -7.76
C MET A 20 -27.94 -12.81 -7.16
N LEU A 21 -28.81 -11.82 -6.98
CA LEU A 21 -30.16 -12.00 -6.45
C LEU A 21 -31.02 -12.87 -7.39
N GLU A 22 -30.94 -12.62 -8.70
CA GLU A 22 -31.66 -13.39 -9.71
C GLU A 22 -31.22 -14.87 -9.77
N LYS A 23 -29.94 -15.16 -9.50
CA LYS A 23 -29.42 -16.55 -9.40
C LYS A 23 -29.98 -17.33 -8.22
N PHE A 24 -30.56 -16.67 -7.23
CA PHE A 24 -31.15 -17.29 -6.03
C PHE A 24 -32.65 -17.00 -5.87
N ASP A 25 -33.32 -16.49 -6.91
CA ASP A 25 -34.75 -16.14 -6.92
C ASP A 25 -35.18 -15.19 -5.77
N ILE A 26 -34.29 -14.24 -5.43
CA ILE A 26 -34.58 -13.17 -4.48
C ILE A 26 -35.15 -11.98 -5.27
N ASP A 27 -36.27 -11.41 -4.83
CA ASP A 27 -36.91 -10.31 -5.55
C ASP A 27 -36.08 -9.02 -5.47
N TYR A 28 -36.08 -8.23 -6.53
CA TYR A 28 -35.26 -7.03 -6.64
C TYR A 28 -35.86 -5.98 -7.57
N VAL A 29 -35.44 -4.73 -7.39
CA VAL A 29 -35.59 -3.67 -8.39
C VAL A 29 -34.33 -2.80 -8.38
N VAL A 30 -33.82 -2.44 -9.56
CA VAL A 30 -32.69 -1.55 -9.75
C VAL A 30 -33.21 -0.19 -10.23
N LEU A 31 -32.85 0.88 -9.52
CA LEU A 31 -33.24 2.25 -9.82
C LEU A 31 -32.01 3.02 -10.33
N GLU A 32 -31.89 3.17 -11.65
CA GLU A 32 -30.81 3.92 -12.28
C GLU A 32 -31.24 5.37 -12.54
N ALA A 33 -30.37 6.32 -12.21
CA ALA A 33 -30.65 7.75 -12.18
C ALA A 33 -30.38 8.48 -13.51
N TYR A 34 -29.81 7.79 -14.50
CA TYR A 34 -29.65 8.21 -15.89
C TYR A 34 -30.63 7.44 -16.81
N PRO A 35 -30.95 7.95 -18.03
CA PRO A 35 -31.86 7.27 -18.96
C PRO A 35 -31.22 6.03 -19.61
N ASP A 36 -29.92 6.07 -19.89
CA ASP A 36 -29.16 4.98 -20.49
C ASP A 36 -28.49 4.13 -19.40
N ILE A 37 -28.71 2.81 -19.42
CA ILE A 37 -28.12 1.90 -18.44
C ILE A 37 -26.59 1.76 -18.61
N ALA A 38 -26.09 1.84 -19.85
CA ALA A 38 -24.68 1.67 -20.20
C ALA A 38 -24.17 2.83 -21.08
N PRO A 39 -23.99 4.04 -20.53
CA PRO A 39 -23.51 5.20 -21.27
C PRO A 39 -21.99 5.13 -21.52
N GLN A 40 -21.53 5.67 -22.65
CA GLN A 40 -20.12 5.69 -23.06
C GLN A 40 -19.31 6.80 -22.34
N VAL A 41 -19.23 6.72 -21.01
CA VAL A 41 -18.61 7.75 -20.15
C VAL A 41 -17.06 7.69 -20.09
N GLY A 42 -16.41 7.02 -21.04
CA GLY A 42 -14.96 7.11 -21.25
C GLY A 42 -14.02 6.55 -20.15
N ALA A 43 -14.55 5.87 -19.14
CA ALA A 43 -13.75 5.14 -18.16
C ALA A 43 -13.52 3.69 -18.62
N SER A 44 -12.30 3.19 -18.47
CA SER A 44 -12.01 1.75 -18.49
C SER A 44 -12.26 1.12 -17.12
N ILE A 45 -12.23 -0.20 -17.04
CA ILE A 45 -12.26 -0.96 -15.79
C ILE A 45 -11.34 -2.17 -15.88
N GLY A 46 -10.44 -2.32 -14.91
CA GLY A 46 -9.63 -3.52 -14.72
C GLY A 46 -10.33 -4.47 -13.76
N LEU A 47 -10.67 -5.67 -14.21
CA LEU A 47 -11.09 -6.76 -13.33
C LEU A 47 -9.93 -7.73 -13.09
N LEU A 48 -9.79 -8.14 -11.84
CA LEU A 48 -8.79 -9.07 -11.33
C LEU A 48 -9.49 -10.40 -10.96
N PRO A 49 -8.75 -11.50 -10.71
CA PRO A 49 -9.34 -12.82 -10.45
C PRO A 49 -10.38 -12.88 -9.33
N ASN A 50 -10.27 -12.00 -8.33
CA ASN A 50 -11.27 -11.87 -7.27
C ASN A 50 -12.65 -11.41 -7.78
N GLY A 51 -12.70 -10.47 -8.73
CA GLY A 51 -13.94 -10.08 -9.39
C GLY A 51 -14.37 -11.08 -10.48
N LEU A 52 -13.40 -11.61 -11.24
CA LEU A 52 -13.66 -12.51 -12.38
C LEU A 52 -14.24 -13.86 -11.94
N ARG A 53 -13.75 -14.46 -10.84
CA ARG A 53 -14.30 -15.69 -10.26
C ARG A 53 -15.78 -15.58 -9.90
N ILE A 54 -16.19 -14.43 -9.35
CA ILE A 54 -17.59 -14.16 -9.03
C ILE A 54 -18.41 -13.98 -10.33
N LEU A 55 -17.87 -13.29 -11.34
CA LEU A 55 -18.52 -13.19 -12.66
C LEU A 55 -18.66 -14.55 -13.35
N ASP A 56 -17.74 -15.49 -13.13
CA ASP A 56 -17.81 -16.83 -13.71
C ASP A 56 -18.96 -17.65 -13.11
N GLN A 57 -19.14 -17.62 -11.78
CA GLN A 57 -20.33 -18.19 -11.11
C GLN A 57 -21.65 -17.55 -11.62
N LEU A 58 -21.63 -16.28 -12.01
CA LEU A 58 -22.78 -15.59 -12.61
C LEU A 58 -23.00 -15.96 -14.09
N GLY A 59 -22.04 -16.60 -14.77
CA GLY A 59 -22.07 -16.88 -16.21
C GLY A 59 -21.61 -15.69 -17.08
N CYS A 60 -21.09 -14.63 -16.48
CA CYS A 60 -20.67 -13.40 -17.14
C CYS A 60 -19.21 -13.44 -17.63
N TYR A 61 -18.35 -14.33 -17.09
CA TYR A 61 -16.90 -14.26 -17.31
C TYR A 61 -16.50 -14.45 -18.78
N ASP A 62 -16.95 -15.51 -19.46
CA ASP A 62 -16.52 -15.74 -20.86
C ASP A 62 -17.02 -14.62 -21.81
N ALA A 63 -18.22 -14.09 -21.57
CA ALA A 63 -18.77 -12.94 -22.30
C ALA A 63 -17.99 -11.63 -22.02
N TYR A 64 -17.48 -11.45 -20.80
CA TYR A 64 -16.58 -10.36 -20.42
C TYR A 64 -15.17 -10.53 -21.03
N ARG A 65 -14.60 -11.73 -20.97
CA ARG A 65 -13.29 -12.09 -21.56
C ARG A 65 -13.29 -11.87 -23.07
N ALA A 66 -14.39 -12.20 -23.75
CA ALA A 66 -14.57 -11.93 -25.18
C ALA A 66 -14.54 -10.43 -25.55
N LYS A 67 -14.87 -9.52 -24.62
CA LYS A 67 -14.75 -8.06 -24.84
C LYS A 67 -13.31 -7.56 -24.79
N ALA A 68 -12.36 -8.36 -24.32
CA ALA A 68 -10.95 -8.02 -24.27
C ALA A 68 -10.21 -8.26 -25.60
N GLU A 69 -10.85 -8.94 -26.55
CA GLU A 69 -10.28 -9.30 -27.86
C GLU A 69 -8.92 -9.99 -27.69
N ASP A 70 -7.89 -9.59 -28.46
CA ASP A 70 -6.49 -10.02 -28.32
C ASP A 70 -5.67 -9.08 -27.41
N GLN A 71 -6.30 -8.09 -26.76
CA GLN A 71 -5.63 -7.02 -26.03
C GLN A 71 -5.41 -7.31 -24.53
N ILE A 72 -5.56 -8.57 -24.09
CA ILE A 72 -5.10 -9.02 -22.77
C ILE A 72 -3.56 -9.02 -22.77
N TYR A 73 -2.99 -7.93 -22.25
CA TYR A 73 -1.56 -7.67 -22.31
C TYR A 73 -0.73 -8.75 -21.61
N GLN A 74 0.37 -9.20 -22.23
CA GLN A 74 1.29 -10.16 -21.60
C GLN A 74 2.53 -9.50 -21.01
N HIS A 75 2.85 -8.28 -21.46
CA HIS A 75 4.09 -7.60 -21.18
C HIS A 75 3.83 -6.32 -20.37
N ALA A 76 4.43 -6.20 -19.19
CA ALA A 76 4.32 -5.00 -18.36
C ALA A 76 5.69 -4.38 -18.09
N TYR A 77 5.81 -3.06 -18.14
CA TYR A 77 7.08 -2.35 -18.03
C TYR A 77 7.00 -1.16 -17.07
N LEU A 78 8.07 -0.97 -16.29
CA LEU A 78 8.34 0.28 -15.57
C LEU A 78 9.34 1.12 -16.39
N ARG A 79 9.01 2.40 -16.60
CA ARG A 79 9.77 3.33 -17.42
C ARG A 79 10.22 4.56 -16.64
N GLU A 80 11.42 5.04 -16.93
CA GLU A 80 11.97 6.31 -16.45
C GLU A 80 11.32 7.48 -17.21
N PRO A 81 11.38 8.74 -16.72
CA PRO A 81 10.85 9.93 -17.42
C PRO A 81 11.48 10.24 -18.78
N SER A 82 12.54 9.52 -19.16
CA SER A 82 13.12 9.51 -20.50
C SER A 82 12.34 8.64 -21.51
N GLY A 83 11.28 7.97 -21.04
CA GLY A 83 10.56 6.90 -21.74
C GLY A 83 11.26 5.54 -21.66
N LYS A 84 12.50 5.45 -21.14
CA LYS A 84 13.32 4.23 -21.16
C LYS A 84 12.81 3.17 -20.18
N ALA A 85 12.74 1.92 -20.62
CA ALA A 85 12.38 0.81 -19.74
C ALA A 85 13.54 0.43 -18.79
N TYR A 86 13.21 0.20 -17.51
CA TYR A 86 14.16 -0.24 -16.48
C TYR A 86 13.63 -1.37 -15.58
N GLY A 87 12.32 -1.62 -15.58
CA GLY A 87 11.69 -2.83 -15.03
C GLY A 87 10.80 -3.49 -16.08
N TYR A 88 10.72 -4.82 -16.07
CA TYR A 88 9.97 -5.61 -17.05
C TYR A 88 9.38 -6.86 -16.39
N GLN A 89 8.14 -7.21 -16.76
CA GLN A 89 7.50 -8.49 -16.46
C GLN A 89 7.08 -9.17 -17.77
N HIS A 90 7.60 -10.39 -18.00
CA HIS A 90 7.19 -11.29 -19.07
C HIS A 90 5.95 -12.10 -18.65
N ASP A 91 5.13 -12.46 -19.65
CA ASP A 91 4.00 -13.41 -19.59
C ASP A 91 3.03 -13.19 -18.42
N LEU A 92 2.89 -11.94 -17.97
CA LEU A 92 2.33 -11.65 -16.66
C LEU A 92 0.88 -12.15 -16.57
N MET A 93 0.04 -11.87 -17.57
CA MET A 93 -1.36 -12.29 -17.51
C MET A 93 -1.55 -13.80 -17.68
N GLU A 94 -0.73 -14.48 -18.50
CA GLU A 94 -0.68 -15.95 -18.55
C GLU A 94 -0.24 -16.55 -17.21
N MET A 95 0.74 -15.95 -16.51
CA MET A 95 1.13 -16.37 -15.16
C MET A 95 0.01 -16.15 -14.15
N TRP A 96 -0.74 -15.05 -14.22
CA TRP A 96 -1.93 -14.81 -13.38
C TRP A 96 -3.02 -15.86 -13.65
N GLU A 97 -3.32 -16.16 -14.92
CA GLU A 97 -4.32 -17.18 -15.31
C GLU A 97 -3.89 -18.58 -14.83
N LYS A 98 -2.60 -18.94 -14.91
CA LYS A 98 -2.06 -20.19 -14.33
C LYS A 98 -2.11 -20.23 -12.80
N MET A 99 -1.92 -19.11 -12.11
CA MET A 99 -1.90 -19.08 -10.64
C MET A 99 -3.30 -19.10 -10.03
N LEU A 100 -4.25 -18.34 -10.57
CA LEU A 100 -5.57 -18.09 -9.96
C LEU A 100 -6.75 -18.56 -10.83
N GLY A 101 -6.52 -19.05 -12.04
CA GLY A 101 -7.55 -19.49 -13.00
C GLY A 101 -8.13 -18.36 -13.86
N TYR A 102 -7.67 -17.13 -13.66
CA TYR A 102 -8.11 -15.93 -14.36
C TYR A 102 -6.92 -14.96 -14.52
N PRO A 103 -6.79 -14.22 -15.64
CA PRO A 103 -5.84 -13.13 -15.77
C PRO A 103 -6.39 -11.86 -15.08
N MET A 104 -5.70 -10.72 -15.21
CA MET A 104 -6.32 -9.40 -15.07
C MET A 104 -6.69 -8.87 -16.48
N ILE A 105 -7.85 -8.24 -16.60
CA ILE A 105 -8.43 -7.83 -17.89
C ILE A 105 -8.95 -6.40 -17.78
N PHE A 106 -8.58 -5.54 -18.74
CA PHE A 106 -9.14 -4.21 -18.90
C PHE A 106 -10.05 -4.12 -20.12
N ILE A 107 -11.26 -3.59 -19.94
CA ILE A 107 -12.19 -3.22 -21.03
C ILE A 107 -12.87 -1.88 -20.70
N ASP A 108 -13.70 -1.37 -21.61
CA ASP A 108 -14.52 -0.19 -21.34
C ASP A 108 -15.50 -0.51 -20.19
N ARG A 109 -15.62 0.39 -19.21
CA ARG A 109 -16.57 0.23 -18.10
C ARG A 109 -18.01 0.03 -18.61
N GLN A 110 -18.32 0.62 -19.76
CA GLN A 110 -19.57 0.42 -20.50
C GLN A 110 -19.78 -1.05 -20.92
N MET A 111 -18.76 -1.73 -21.42
CA MET A 111 -18.85 -3.12 -21.89
C MET A 111 -19.12 -4.09 -20.73
N LEU A 112 -18.53 -3.89 -19.55
CA LEU A 112 -18.87 -4.67 -18.35
C LEU A 112 -20.34 -4.49 -17.95
N ILE A 113 -20.83 -3.25 -17.98
CA ILE A 113 -22.23 -2.93 -17.67
C ILE A 113 -23.17 -3.56 -18.70
N GLN A 114 -22.81 -3.54 -19.99
CA GLN A 114 -23.54 -4.25 -21.04
C GLN A 114 -23.59 -5.76 -20.80
N VAL A 115 -22.49 -6.40 -20.42
CA VAL A 115 -22.45 -7.85 -20.10
C VAL A 115 -23.36 -8.15 -18.91
N LEU A 116 -23.22 -7.41 -17.81
CA LEU A 116 -24.04 -7.58 -16.60
C LEU A 116 -25.54 -7.38 -16.88
N TYR A 117 -25.91 -6.35 -17.63
CA TYR A 117 -27.31 -6.08 -18.00
C TYR A 117 -27.86 -7.12 -18.98
N SER A 118 -27.04 -7.60 -19.93
CA SER A 118 -27.45 -8.60 -20.91
C SER A 118 -27.74 -9.95 -20.26
N ASN A 119 -26.98 -10.34 -19.23
CA ASN A 119 -27.11 -11.61 -18.50
C ASN A 119 -28.38 -11.69 -17.62
N LEU A 120 -28.93 -10.56 -17.17
CA LEU A 120 -30.21 -10.52 -16.44
C LEU A 120 -31.36 -11.03 -17.31
N LYS A 121 -32.17 -11.94 -16.80
CA LYS A 121 -33.44 -12.34 -17.40
C LYS A 121 -34.47 -11.23 -17.23
N HIS A 122 -34.60 -10.73 -16.01
CA HIS A 122 -35.66 -9.78 -15.62
C HIS A 122 -35.25 -8.32 -15.87
N LYS A 123 -35.00 -7.97 -17.14
CA LYS A 123 -34.59 -6.62 -17.55
C LYS A 123 -35.63 -5.55 -17.20
N GLU A 124 -36.90 -5.92 -17.06
CA GLU A 124 -38.00 -5.07 -16.58
C GLU A 124 -37.85 -4.64 -15.11
N ARG A 125 -37.01 -5.31 -14.32
CA ARG A 125 -36.66 -4.90 -12.95
C ARG A 125 -35.56 -3.84 -12.90
N VAL A 126 -35.01 -3.42 -14.05
CA VAL A 126 -33.98 -2.37 -14.14
C VAL A 126 -34.60 -1.11 -14.74
N LEU A 127 -34.95 -0.17 -13.87
CA LEU A 127 -35.69 1.03 -14.21
C LEU A 127 -34.75 2.23 -14.32
N THR A 128 -34.60 2.76 -15.54
CA THR A 128 -33.78 3.95 -15.81
C THR A 128 -34.56 5.25 -15.59
N SER A 129 -33.86 6.38 -15.50
CA SER A 129 -34.36 7.70 -15.07
C SER A 129 -34.90 7.77 -13.62
N LYS A 130 -34.95 6.66 -12.88
CA LYS A 130 -35.39 6.55 -11.48
C LYS A 130 -34.34 7.04 -10.48
N ARG A 131 -34.04 8.34 -10.55
CA ARG A 131 -33.17 9.02 -9.59
C ARG A 131 -33.82 9.08 -8.21
N ALA A 132 -33.29 8.33 -7.25
CA ALA A 132 -33.67 8.44 -5.83
C ALA A 132 -33.43 9.87 -5.29
N VAL A 133 -34.37 10.35 -4.47
CA VAL A 133 -34.33 11.68 -3.82
C VAL A 133 -34.59 11.63 -2.31
N SER A 134 -35.37 10.66 -1.82
CA SER A 134 -35.44 10.30 -0.38
C SER A 134 -35.41 8.78 -0.21
N VAL A 135 -35.09 8.34 1.00
CA VAL A 135 -35.24 6.95 1.43
C VAL A 135 -35.86 6.97 2.81
N ASP A 136 -36.94 6.24 3.04
CA ASP A 136 -37.71 6.26 4.28
C ASP A 136 -37.82 4.86 4.90
N ILE A 137 -37.64 4.76 6.21
CA ILE A 137 -37.57 3.49 6.95
C ILE A 137 -38.89 3.28 7.70
N MET A 138 -39.53 2.14 7.44
CA MET A 138 -40.80 1.73 8.03
C MET A 138 -40.56 0.56 9.00
N ASN A 139 -41.57 0.20 9.81
CA ASN A 139 -41.46 -0.85 10.83
C ASN A 139 -40.97 -2.21 10.27
N SER A 140 -41.38 -2.56 9.04
CA SER A 140 -41.09 -3.85 8.39
C SER A 140 -40.38 -3.75 7.04
N SER A 141 -40.10 -2.54 6.55
CA SER A 141 -39.58 -2.31 5.18
C SER A 141 -38.81 -0.98 5.10
N ALA A 142 -38.15 -0.73 3.98
CA ALA A 142 -37.66 0.59 3.59
C ALA A 142 -38.17 0.94 2.19
N GLN A 143 -38.33 2.23 1.94
CA GLN A 143 -38.94 2.77 0.72
C GLN A 143 -38.00 3.80 0.09
N VAL A 144 -37.87 3.80 -1.23
CA VAL A 144 -37.10 4.81 -1.99
C VAL A 144 -38.07 5.66 -2.79
N THR A 145 -38.08 6.96 -2.54
CA THR A 145 -38.81 7.94 -3.36
C THR A 145 -37.91 8.42 -4.48
N THR A 146 -38.41 8.42 -5.71
CA THR A 146 -37.68 8.83 -6.91
C THR A 146 -38.18 10.19 -7.44
N LYS A 147 -37.37 10.85 -8.28
CA LYS A 147 -37.55 12.27 -8.66
C LYS A 147 -38.88 12.57 -9.37
N ASP A 148 -39.45 11.59 -10.07
CA ASP A 148 -40.76 11.65 -10.73
C ASP A 148 -41.94 11.40 -9.77
N GLY A 149 -41.67 11.06 -8.51
CA GLY A 149 -42.66 10.83 -7.46
C GLY A 149 -42.99 9.35 -7.21
N GLU A 150 -42.41 8.41 -7.98
CA GLU A 150 -42.63 6.99 -7.74
C GLU A 150 -41.89 6.48 -6.50
N VAL A 151 -42.53 5.55 -5.78
CA VAL A 151 -42.04 4.99 -4.50
C VAL A 151 -41.84 3.48 -4.61
N PHE A 152 -40.65 3.02 -4.25
CA PHE A 152 -40.25 1.61 -4.35
C PHE A 152 -39.95 1.02 -2.97
N SER A 153 -40.79 0.07 -2.53
CA SER A 153 -40.68 -0.60 -1.22
C SER A 153 -39.93 -1.94 -1.32
N GLY A 154 -39.13 -2.26 -0.31
CA GLY A 154 -38.53 -3.59 -0.09
C GLY A 154 -38.13 -3.83 1.36
N ASP A 155 -37.65 -5.03 1.68
CA ASP A 155 -37.16 -5.38 3.02
C ASP A 155 -35.87 -4.65 3.38
N ILE A 156 -35.02 -4.43 2.37
CA ILE A 156 -33.79 -3.64 2.46
C ILE A 156 -33.61 -2.71 1.25
N VAL A 157 -32.88 -1.61 1.47
CA VAL A 157 -32.39 -0.72 0.41
C VAL A 157 -30.87 -0.78 0.36
N VAL A 158 -30.32 -0.98 -0.83
CA VAL A 158 -28.88 -1.04 -1.09
C VAL A 158 -28.47 0.17 -1.93
N GLY A 159 -27.72 1.09 -1.32
CA GLY A 159 -27.01 2.16 -2.01
C GLY A 159 -25.83 1.59 -2.78
N ALA A 160 -25.95 1.57 -4.10
CA ALA A 160 -24.90 1.32 -5.09
C ALA A 160 -24.66 2.57 -5.96
N ASP A 161 -25.09 3.74 -5.47
CA ASP A 161 -25.19 5.04 -6.14
C ASP A 161 -23.91 5.90 -6.02
N GLY A 162 -22.82 5.28 -5.57
CA GLY A 162 -21.46 5.81 -5.63
C GLY A 162 -21.17 6.97 -4.68
N ILE A 163 -20.08 7.70 -4.96
CA ILE A 163 -19.48 8.69 -4.04
C ILE A 163 -20.44 9.81 -3.57
N HIS A 164 -21.49 10.11 -4.35
CA HIS A 164 -22.47 11.15 -4.01
C HIS A 164 -23.78 10.61 -3.43
N SER A 165 -23.77 9.34 -2.97
CA SER A 165 -24.92 8.55 -2.52
C SER A 165 -26.02 9.33 -1.81
N THR A 166 -27.25 9.16 -2.31
CA THR A 166 -28.48 9.65 -1.68
C THR A 166 -28.86 8.71 -0.53
N VAL A 167 -28.74 7.39 -0.71
CA VAL A 167 -29.05 6.40 0.34
C VAL A 167 -28.21 6.69 1.60
N ARG A 168 -26.93 7.04 1.43
CA ARG A 168 -26.05 7.34 2.55
C ARG A 168 -26.38 8.64 3.28
N LYS A 169 -26.78 9.68 2.56
CA LYS A 169 -27.26 10.94 3.16
C LYS A 169 -28.52 10.71 3.98
N GLU A 170 -29.43 9.86 3.48
CA GLU A 170 -30.65 9.49 4.18
C GLU A 170 -30.41 8.61 5.41
N MET A 171 -29.41 7.72 5.37
CA MET A 171 -28.91 7.01 6.57
C MET A 171 -28.43 8.00 7.64
N TRP A 172 -27.57 8.97 7.26
CA TRP A 172 -27.04 9.98 8.18
C TRP A 172 -28.16 10.88 8.73
N ARG A 173 -29.12 11.30 7.91
CA ARG A 173 -30.28 12.13 8.30
C ARG A 173 -31.22 11.45 9.30
N LYS A 174 -31.28 10.11 9.33
CA LYS A 174 -32.25 9.35 10.14
C LYS A 174 -31.67 8.67 11.37
N ALA A 175 -30.37 8.39 11.38
CA ALA A 175 -29.75 7.76 12.53
C ALA A 175 -29.70 8.72 13.74
N PRO A 176 -29.73 8.20 14.98
CA PRO A 176 -29.62 9.04 16.16
C PRO A 176 -28.24 9.74 16.19
N PRO A 177 -28.14 10.95 16.79
CA PRO A 177 -26.89 11.67 16.94
C PRO A 177 -25.76 10.79 17.50
N GLY A 178 -24.60 10.81 16.86
CA GLY A 178 -23.44 10.00 17.24
C GLY A 178 -23.38 8.57 16.67
N TYR A 179 -24.39 8.11 15.90
CA TYR A 179 -24.28 6.82 15.19
C TYR A 179 -23.26 6.88 14.04
N PHE A 180 -23.27 7.97 13.27
CA PHE A 180 -22.27 8.31 12.26
C PHE A 180 -21.33 9.41 12.80
N PRO A 181 -20.06 9.47 12.36
CA PRO A 181 -19.19 10.60 12.67
C PRO A 181 -19.76 11.93 12.11
N HIS A 182 -19.70 12.98 12.92
CA HIS A 182 -20.21 14.31 12.55
C HIS A 182 -19.40 14.97 11.40
N ASP A 183 -18.14 14.58 11.27
CA ASP A 183 -17.12 15.11 10.36
C ASP A 183 -16.77 14.13 9.23
N GLU A 184 -17.64 13.13 9.00
CA GLU A 184 -17.38 12.02 8.07
C GLU A 184 -17.15 12.48 6.62
N TYR A 185 -17.93 13.44 6.13
CA TYR A 185 -17.76 13.99 4.78
C TYR A 185 -16.64 15.04 4.70
N SER A 186 -16.39 15.80 5.77
CA SER A 186 -15.30 16.79 5.80
C SER A 186 -13.92 16.14 5.93
N LYS A 187 -13.83 14.94 6.51
CA LYS A 187 -12.59 14.13 6.57
C LYS A 187 -12.18 13.47 5.26
N VAL A 188 -13.06 13.38 4.25
CA VAL A 188 -12.76 12.71 2.97
C VAL A 188 -11.56 13.37 2.28
N PRO A 189 -10.40 12.68 2.12
CA PRO A 189 -9.20 13.29 1.58
C PRO A 189 -9.07 13.05 0.07
N ALA A 190 -8.49 14.02 -0.63
CA ALA A 190 -7.92 13.86 -1.97
C ALA A 190 -6.45 14.33 -1.96
N THR A 191 -5.55 13.41 -2.30
CA THR A 191 -4.08 13.62 -2.37
C THR A 191 -3.56 13.66 -3.81
N THR A 192 -4.42 13.36 -4.78
CA THR A 192 -4.05 13.01 -6.14
C THR A 192 -5.14 13.48 -7.11
N LEU A 193 -4.74 14.04 -8.25
CA LEU A 193 -5.58 14.22 -9.42
C LEU A 193 -5.31 13.12 -10.43
N CYS A 194 -6.35 12.72 -11.17
CA CYS A 194 -6.22 11.84 -12.31
C CYS A 194 -6.87 12.49 -13.53
N ILE A 195 -6.14 12.56 -14.64
CA ILE A 195 -6.75 12.68 -15.96
C ILE A 195 -6.69 11.28 -16.57
N PHE A 196 -7.85 10.66 -16.74
CA PHE A 196 -7.96 9.36 -17.43
C PHE A 196 -8.63 9.54 -18.78
N GLY A 197 -8.33 8.64 -19.72
CA GLY A 197 -8.86 8.71 -21.06
C GLY A 197 -8.69 7.44 -21.87
N ILE A 198 -9.30 7.48 -23.05
CA ILE A 198 -9.18 6.46 -24.10
C ILE A 198 -8.72 7.18 -25.36
N SER A 199 -7.69 6.66 -26.01
CA SER A 199 -7.22 7.14 -27.32
C SER A 199 -7.25 6.03 -28.35
N ASP A 200 -7.33 6.39 -29.63
CA ASP A 200 -6.88 5.50 -30.71
C ASP A 200 -5.40 5.19 -30.49
N ARG A 201 -4.98 3.92 -30.66
CA ARG A 201 -3.60 3.51 -30.37
C ARG A 201 -2.63 4.21 -31.34
N PRO A 202 -1.69 5.05 -30.85
CA PRO A 202 -0.67 5.63 -31.72
C PRO A 202 0.24 4.54 -32.30
N GLN A 203 0.75 4.72 -33.52
CA GLN A 203 1.56 3.70 -34.21
C GLN A 203 2.83 3.30 -33.43
N ALA A 204 3.39 4.22 -32.65
CA ALA A 204 4.56 3.98 -31.80
C ALA A 204 4.24 3.16 -30.53
N TYR A 205 2.97 3.02 -30.14
CA TYR A 205 2.57 2.24 -28.97
C TYR A 205 2.37 0.75 -29.32
N PRO A 206 3.12 -0.18 -28.72
CA PRO A 206 2.98 -1.61 -29.00
C PRO A 206 1.63 -2.17 -28.51
N GLY A 207 1.05 -3.11 -29.26
CA GLY A 207 -0.17 -3.82 -28.83
C GLY A 207 0.10 -4.79 -27.68
N ALA A 208 -0.96 -5.18 -26.96
CA ALA A 208 -0.91 -6.17 -25.87
C ALA A 208 0.22 -5.95 -24.82
N SER A 209 0.45 -4.70 -24.42
CA SER A 209 1.37 -4.32 -23.34
C SER A 209 0.73 -3.35 -22.31
N GLN A 210 1.41 -3.21 -21.17
CA GLN A 210 1.25 -2.13 -20.20
C GLN A 210 2.60 -1.40 -20.02
N HIS A 211 2.57 -0.07 -20.00
CA HIS A 211 3.72 0.78 -19.74
C HIS A 211 3.37 1.81 -18.66
N ASN A 212 4.08 1.73 -17.53
CA ASN A 212 3.94 2.67 -16.43
C ASN A 212 5.20 3.55 -16.35
N THR A 213 5.09 4.83 -16.70
CA THR A 213 6.21 5.78 -16.65
C THR A 213 6.16 6.56 -15.34
N LEU A 214 7.23 6.47 -14.55
CA LEU A 214 7.27 6.93 -13.17
C LEU A 214 8.14 8.18 -13.06
N SER A 215 7.53 9.31 -12.70
CA SER A 215 8.18 10.61 -12.53
C SER A 215 8.09 11.08 -11.08
N GLU A 216 8.65 12.26 -10.79
CA GLU A 216 8.49 12.94 -9.52
C GLU A 216 7.25 13.85 -9.58
N GLY A 217 6.35 13.72 -8.59
CA GLY A 217 5.07 14.42 -8.52
C GLY A 217 3.98 13.88 -9.46
N HIS A 218 4.31 13.05 -10.46
CA HIS A 218 3.34 12.50 -11.41
C HIS A 218 3.75 11.11 -11.96
N SER A 219 2.82 10.39 -12.59
CA SER A 219 3.09 9.15 -13.31
C SER A 219 2.04 8.86 -14.39
N TYR A 220 2.47 8.14 -15.43
CA TYR A 220 1.62 7.71 -16.54
C TYR A 220 1.38 6.21 -16.48
N TYR A 221 0.14 5.80 -16.68
CA TYR A 221 -0.32 4.42 -16.72
C TYR A 221 -1.00 4.19 -18.06
N VAL A 222 -0.31 3.58 -19.02
CA VAL A 222 -0.83 3.39 -20.39
C VAL A 222 -0.85 1.90 -20.72
N MET A 223 -2.00 1.39 -21.15
CA MET A 223 -2.23 -0.03 -21.45
C MET A 223 -3.03 -0.21 -22.74
N ALA A 224 -2.78 -1.32 -23.44
CA ALA A 224 -3.54 -1.72 -24.63
C ALA A 224 -5.05 -1.87 -24.33
N ALA A 225 -5.89 -1.58 -25.34
CA ALA A 225 -7.35 -1.63 -25.20
C ALA A 225 -8.04 -2.19 -26.47
N PRO A 226 -9.16 -2.93 -26.32
CA PRO A 226 -9.97 -3.46 -27.43
C PRO A 226 -10.34 -2.42 -28.49
N GLY A 227 -10.42 -2.84 -29.75
CA GLY A 227 -10.73 -1.99 -30.89
C GLY A 227 -9.56 -1.13 -31.36
N ASN A 228 -8.31 -1.59 -31.21
CA ASN A 228 -7.08 -0.85 -31.53
C ASN A 228 -6.96 0.50 -30.77
N ARG A 229 -7.32 0.50 -29.49
CA ARG A 229 -7.25 1.68 -28.61
C ARG A 229 -6.19 1.49 -27.53
N VAL A 230 -6.03 2.51 -26.70
CA VAL A 230 -5.26 2.47 -25.46
C VAL A 230 -6.01 3.18 -24.35
N TYR A 231 -6.00 2.59 -23.16
CA TYR A 231 -6.43 3.25 -21.92
C TYR A 231 -5.25 3.95 -21.29
N TRP A 232 -5.46 5.14 -20.77
CA TRP A 232 -4.42 5.88 -20.08
C TRP A 232 -4.90 6.66 -18.87
N PHE A 233 -4.01 6.80 -17.89
CA PHE A 233 -4.18 7.60 -16.69
C PHE A 233 -2.91 8.42 -16.46
N LEU A 234 -3.04 9.73 -16.34
CA LEU A 234 -2.03 10.64 -15.80
C LEU A 234 -2.41 10.93 -14.35
N PHE A 235 -1.62 10.38 -13.41
CA PHE A 235 -1.74 10.63 -11.98
C PHE A 235 -0.80 11.76 -11.57
N MET A 236 -1.30 12.74 -10.81
CA MET A 236 -0.54 13.91 -10.36
C MET A 236 -0.78 14.16 -8.88
N GLU A 237 0.27 14.51 -8.15
CA GLU A 237 0.20 14.91 -6.75
C GLU A 237 -0.46 16.28 -6.59
N LEU A 238 -1.39 16.38 -5.63
CA LEU A 238 -1.85 17.67 -5.13
C LEU A 238 -0.81 18.24 -4.15
N LYS A 239 -0.50 19.53 -4.27
CA LYS A 239 0.49 20.24 -3.43
C LYS A 239 0.17 20.19 -1.94
N GLU A 240 -1.10 20.02 -1.60
CA GLU A 240 -1.63 19.81 -0.26
C GLU A 240 -2.77 18.78 -0.33
N THR A 241 -3.08 18.11 0.77
CA THR A 241 -4.25 17.22 0.81
C THR A 241 -5.52 18.07 0.92
N LEU A 242 -6.41 17.94 -0.05
CA LEU A 242 -7.70 18.63 -0.05
C LEU A 242 -8.75 17.76 0.65
N TYR A 243 -9.69 18.39 1.36
CA TYR A 243 -10.61 17.72 2.27
C TYR A 243 -12.06 18.15 2.07
N GLY A 244 -12.97 17.18 1.90
CA GLY A 244 -14.41 17.40 1.83
C GLY A 244 -14.82 18.45 0.79
N GLU A 245 -15.47 19.53 1.25
CA GLU A 245 -15.95 20.63 0.40
C GLU A 245 -14.83 21.49 -0.21
N ASN A 246 -13.60 21.42 0.33
CA ASN A 246 -12.43 22.11 -0.23
C ASN A 246 -11.87 21.39 -1.48
N ILE A 247 -12.43 20.24 -1.88
CA ILE A 247 -12.03 19.52 -3.09
C ILE A 247 -12.78 20.14 -4.28
N PRO A 248 -12.10 20.88 -5.18
CA PRO A 248 -12.77 21.68 -6.20
C PRO A 248 -13.38 20.79 -7.30
N ARG A 249 -14.46 21.29 -7.90
CA ARG A 249 -15.07 20.71 -9.09
C ARG A 249 -14.40 21.26 -10.34
N TYR A 250 -13.42 20.53 -10.85
CA TYR A 250 -12.70 20.85 -12.09
C TYR A 250 -13.62 20.93 -13.31
N ILE A 251 -13.26 21.80 -14.24
CA ILE A 251 -13.90 21.95 -15.56
C ILE A 251 -12.93 21.54 -16.70
N LYS A 252 -13.40 21.50 -17.94
CA LYS A 252 -12.55 21.09 -19.08
C LYS A 252 -11.37 22.03 -19.37
N ASP A 253 -11.48 23.30 -19.00
CA ASP A 253 -10.39 24.26 -19.14
C ASP A 253 -9.24 23.99 -18.13
N ASP A 254 -9.54 23.40 -16.97
CA ASP A 254 -8.51 22.93 -16.03
C ASP A 254 -7.74 21.74 -16.61
N GLU A 255 -8.45 20.80 -17.24
CA GLU A 255 -7.84 19.65 -17.92
C GLU A 255 -6.92 20.11 -19.05
N ALA A 256 -7.37 21.05 -19.89
CA ALA A 256 -6.57 21.61 -20.97
C ALA A 256 -5.32 22.37 -20.47
N ARG A 257 -5.46 23.12 -19.37
CA ARG A 257 -4.35 23.81 -18.69
C ARG A 257 -3.30 22.83 -18.16
N ILE A 258 -3.74 21.81 -17.43
CA ILE A 258 -2.86 20.81 -16.83
C ILE A 258 -2.15 19.97 -17.89
N VAL A 259 -2.87 19.49 -18.92
CA VAL A 259 -2.29 18.68 -20.00
C VAL A 259 -1.18 19.44 -20.74
N LYS A 260 -1.30 20.77 -20.90
CA LYS A 260 -0.27 21.58 -21.56
C LYS A 260 1.09 21.53 -20.86
N GLU A 261 1.14 21.33 -19.55
CA GLU A 261 2.39 21.18 -18.78
C GLU A 261 3.05 19.81 -19.01
N HIS A 262 2.32 18.87 -19.63
CA HIS A 262 2.65 17.45 -19.73
C HIS A 262 2.79 16.92 -21.17
N LEU A 263 2.48 17.71 -22.21
CA LEU A 263 2.50 17.25 -23.62
C LEU A 263 3.84 16.67 -24.08
N GLU A 264 4.96 17.21 -23.58
CA GLU A 264 6.32 16.80 -23.97
C GLU A 264 6.86 15.61 -23.16
N ASP A 265 6.14 15.13 -22.13
CA ASP A 265 6.60 14.04 -21.27
C ASP A 265 6.70 12.73 -22.06
N ARG A 266 7.85 12.06 -21.96
CA ARG A 266 8.13 10.82 -22.68
C ARG A 266 7.54 9.61 -21.98
N ILE A 267 6.46 9.07 -22.53
CA ILE A 267 5.85 7.82 -22.06
C ILE A 267 6.48 6.58 -22.72
N LEU A 268 7.06 6.72 -23.91
CA LEU A 268 7.99 5.76 -24.54
C LEU A 268 9.25 6.51 -25.01
N GLU A 269 10.32 5.78 -25.34
CA GLU A 269 11.57 6.38 -25.85
C GLU A 269 11.39 7.15 -27.17
N ASN A 270 10.29 6.87 -27.88
CA ASN A 270 9.90 7.40 -29.18
C ASN A 270 8.44 7.92 -29.21
N MET A 271 7.83 8.21 -28.05
CA MET A 271 6.44 8.70 -27.97
C MET A 271 6.20 9.55 -26.73
N THR A 272 5.59 10.73 -26.90
CA THR A 272 5.21 11.63 -25.80
C THR A 272 3.77 11.39 -25.33
N PHE A 273 3.39 12.00 -24.20
CA PHE A 273 1.99 12.07 -23.80
C PHE A 273 1.15 12.93 -24.75
N GLY A 274 1.75 13.92 -25.43
CA GLY A 274 1.11 14.68 -26.51
C GLY A 274 0.67 13.79 -27.68
N ASP A 275 1.54 12.92 -28.19
CA ASP A 275 1.21 11.95 -29.25
C ASP A 275 -0.01 11.07 -28.90
N LEU A 276 -0.15 10.75 -27.61
CA LEU A 276 -1.26 9.97 -27.06
C LEU A 276 -2.52 10.81 -26.85
N TYR A 277 -2.38 12.03 -26.35
CA TYR A 277 -3.49 12.95 -26.06
C TYR A 277 -4.14 13.49 -27.34
N ASP A 278 -3.38 13.71 -28.42
CA ASP A 278 -3.93 14.12 -29.72
C ASP A 278 -4.72 13.01 -30.43
N LYS A 279 -4.62 11.76 -29.93
CA LYS A 279 -5.46 10.63 -30.34
C LYS A 279 -6.64 10.35 -29.40
N ARG A 280 -6.91 11.23 -28.43
CA ARG A 280 -8.00 11.04 -27.46
C ARG A 280 -9.38 10.98 -28.12
N ILE A 281 -10.12 9.93 -27.78
CA ILE A 281 -11.54 9.77 -28.06
C ILE A 281 -12.36 10.45 -26.95
N VAL A 282 -11.92 10.27 -25.71
CA VAL A 282 -12.61 10.77 -24.51
C VAL A 282 -11.64 10.86 -23.33
N THR A 283 -11.84 11.87 -22.48
CA THR A 283 -11.01 12.16 -21.31
C THR A 283 -11.85 12.66 -20.14
N THR A 284 -11.36 12.51 -18.91
CA THR A 284 -11.94 13.11 -17.71
C THR A 284 -10.87 13.37 -16.65
N LEU A 285 -10.72 14.64 -16.28
CA LEU A 285 -10.07 15.08 -15.04
C LEU A 285 -10.99 14.82 -13.83
N ALA A 286 -10.47 14.14 -12.81
CA ALA A 286 -11.16 13.90 -11.54
C ALA A 286 -10.19 13.97 -10.34
N PRO A 287 -10.60 14.55 -9.19
CA PRO A 287 -9.89 14.39 -7.94
C PRO A 287 -10.12 12.98 -7.36
N LEU A 288 -9.05 12.32 -6.94
CA LEU A 288 -9.11 11.00 -6.32
C LEU A 288 -9.39 11.16 -4.83
N GLN A 289 -10.67 11.31 -4.47
CA GLN A 289 -11.10 11.06 -3.09
C GLN A 289 -10.88 9.59 -2.75
N THR A 290 -10.14 9.28 -1.68
CA THR A 290 -9.83 7.90 -1.27
C THR A 290 -10.15 7.69 0.21
N TYR A 291 -11.14 6.86 0.54
CA TYR A 291 -11.66 6.72 1.89
C TYR A 291 -12.41 5.40 2.11
N VAL A 292 -12.62 5.05 3.38
CA VAL A 292 -13.58 4.05 3.83
C VAL A 292 -14.45 4.70 4.90
N PHE A 293 -15.77 4.67 4.75
CA PHE A 293 -16.68 5.20 5.77
C PHE A 293 -16.75 4.25 6.99
N GLU A 294 -16.89 4.79 8.20
CA GLU A 294 -16.86 4.02 9.47
C GLU A 294 -18.14 3.21 9.72
N LYS A 295 -19.21 3.51 8.98
CA LYS A 295 -20.51 2.84 9.05
C LYS A 295 -21.10 2.69 7.65
N TRP A 296 -21.39 1.44 7.28
CA TRP A 296 -21.91 1.11 5.94
C TRP A 296 -23.42 0.79 5.94
N HIS A 297 -24.06 0.68 7.10
CA HIS A 297 -25.48 0.32 7.24
C HIS A 297 -26.17 1.08 8.38
N TYR A 298 -27.49 1.16 8.33
CA TYR A 298 -28.36 1.62 9.41
C TYR A 298 -29.77 1.01 9.25
N LYS A 299 -30.26 0.28 10.26
CA LYS A 299 -31.50 -0.51 10.19
C LYS A 299 -31.56 -1.39 8.93
N ARG A 300 -32.45 -1.04 7.98
CA ARG A 300 -32.71 -1.74 6.71
C ARG A 300 -31.94 -1.16 5.51
N LEU A 301 -31.06 -0.19 5.73
CA LEU A 301 -30.28 0.50 4.69
C LEU A 301 -28.81 0.04 4.72
N VAL A 302 -28.20 -0.20 3.57
CA VAL A 302 -26.77 -0.52 3.43
C VAL A 302 -26.16 0.15 2.18
N THR A 303 -24.86 0.38 2.19
CA THR A 303 -24.07 0.93 1.07
C THR A 303 -22.97 -0.03 0.63
N ILE A 304 -22.70 -0.13 -0.68
CA ILE A 304 -21.66 -1.00 -1.26
C ILE A 304 -20.88 -0.32 -2.41
N GLY A 305 -19.58 -0.65 -2.55
CA GLY A 305 -18.69 0.02 -3.52
C GLY A 305 -18.44 1.48 -3.15
N ASP A 306 -18.27 2.36 -4.13
CA ASP A 306 -17.95 3.80 -3.98
C ASP A 306 -18.85 4.60 -3.01
N SER A 307 -20.06 4.13 -2.70
CA SER A 307 -20.94 4.74 -1.67
C SER A 307 -20.54 4.38 -0.23
N ALA A 308 -19.69 3.39 -0.03
CA ALA A 308 -19.19 2.90 1.26
C ALA A 308 -17.66 3.03 1.39
N HIS A 309 -16.94 2.74 0.30
CA HIS A 309 -15.49 2.78 0.19
C HIS A 309 -15.09 3.23 -1.23
N LYS A 310 -14.34 4.33 -1.34
CA LYS A 310 -13.77 4.77 -2.61
C LYS A 310 -12.26 4.56 -2.56
N VAL A 311 -11.75 3.75 -3.47
CA VAL A 311 -10.35 3.32 -3.52
C VAL A 311 -9.59 4.02 -4.64
N ASP A 312 -8.26 4.09 -4.54
CA ASP A 312 -7.46 4.62 -5.64
C ASP A 312 -7.51 3.67 -6.86
N PRO A 313 -7.82 4.15 -8.07
CA PRO A 313 -7.89 3.33 -9.29
C PRO A 313 -6.57 2.61 -9.62
N VAL A 314 -5.41 3.05 -9.13
CA VAL A 314 -4.12 2.36 -9.31
C VAL A 314 -4.11 0.92 -8.76
N THR A 315 -5.05 0.61 -7.85
CA THR A 315 -5.25 -0.74 -7.29
C THR A 315 -6.11 -1.66 -8.17
N GLY A 316 -6.85 -1.09 -9.12
CA GLY A 316 -7.94 -1.77 -9.85
C GLY A 316 -9.15 -2.19 -8.99
N GLN A 317 -9.16 -1.97 -7.67
CA GLN A 317 -10.10 -2.66 -6.79
C GLN A 317 -11.51 -2.07 -6.68
N GLY A 318 -11.81 -0.89 -7.25
CA GLY A 318 -13.14 -0.27 -7.08
C GLY A 318 -14.29 -1.17 -7.55
N GLY A 319 -14.18 -1.70 -8.78
CA GLY A 319 -15.15 -2.65 -9.33
C GLY A 319 -15.13 -4.01 -8.61
N ASN A 320 -13.95 -4.61 -8.49
CA ASN A 320 -13.77 -5.94 -7.89
C ASN A 320 -14.27 -5.98 -6.43
N GLY A 321 -13.92 -4.96 -5.64
CA GLY A 321 -14.34 -4.80 -4.25
C GLY A 321 -15.84 -4.52 -4.09
N ALA A 322 -16.49 -3.89 -5.07
CA ALA A 322 -17.95 -3.74 -5.10
C ALA A 322 -18.66 -5.07 -5.42
N ILE A 323 -18.13 -5.86 -6.36
CA ILE A 323 -18.64 -7.20 -6.69
C ILE A 323 -18.50 -8.14 -5.47
N GLU A 324 -17.35 -8.15 -4.79
CA GLU A 324 -17.16 -8.88 -3.52
C GLU A 324 -18.15 -8.45 -2.43
N SER A 325 -18.43 -7.14 -2.29
CA SER A 325 -19.41 -6.64 -1.32
C SER A 325 -20.84 -7.12 -1.61
N GLY A 326 -21.24 -7.20 -2.89
CA GLY A 326 -22.52 -7.77 -3.30
C GLY A 326 -22.59 -9.27 -3.02
N ALA A 327 -21.55 -10.03 -3.36
CA ALA A 327 -21.51 -11.48 -3.15
C ALA A 327 -21.60 -11.84 -1.66
N LEU A 328 -20.91 -11.10 -0.79
CA LEU A 328 -20.99 -11.32 0.65
C LEU A 328 -22.39 -11.01 1.21
N LEU A 329 -23.05 -9.94 0.75
CA LEU A 329 -24.42 -9.60 1.15
C LEU A 329 -25.40 -10.72 0.83
N VAL A 330 -25.32 -11.27 -0.38
CA VAL A 330 -26.17 -12.39 -0.81
C VAL A 330 -25.86 -13.65 0.00
N ASN A 331 -24.58 -13.98 0.23
CA ASN A 331 -24.19 -15.10 1.09
C ASN A 331 -24.73 -14.96 2.53
N ALA A 332 -24.76 -13.75 3.09
CA ALA A 332 -25.24 -13.48 4.44
C ALA A 332 -26.78 -13.53 4.55
N LEU A 333 -27.51 -12.99 3.57
CA LEU A 333 -28.96 -13.14 3.45
C LEU A 333 -29.37 -14.62 3.38
N LEU A 334 -28.74 -15.36 2.47
CA LEU A 334 -28.99 -16.80 2.29
C LEU A 334 -28.79 -17.60 3.57
N ARG A 335 -27.75 -17.31 4.37
CA ARG A 335 -27.51 -17.98 5.67
C ARG A 335 -28.65 -17.76 6.66
N LYS A 336 -29.27 -16.56 6.69
CA LYS A 336 -30.39 -16.30 7.60
C LYS A 336 -31.71 -16.88 7.09
N PHE A 337 -31.93 -16.92 5.77
CA PHE A 337 -33.17 -17.47 5.20
C PHE A 337 -33.41 -18.93 5.62
N ASP A 338 -32.37 -19.78 5.64
CA ASP A 338 -32.46 -21.17 6.12
C ASP A 338 -33.00 -21.29 7.56
N SER A 339 -32.78 -20.25 8.37
CA SER A 339 -33.18 -20.17 9.79
C SER A 339 -34.48 -19.40 10.04
N SER A 340 -35.17 -18.91 9.00
CA SER A 340 -36.29 -17.97 9.15
C SER A 340 -37.28 -18.03 7.97
N PRO A 341 -38.06 -19.13 7.85
CA PRO A 341 -38.93 -19.41 6.69
C PRO A 341 -39.93 -18.28 6.36
N ASP A 342 -40.39 -17.56 7.38
CA ASP A 342 -41.42 -16.51 7.27
C ASP A 342 -40.85 -15.11 6.94
N GLY A 343 -39.54 -15.00 6.72
CA GLY A 343 -38.84 -13.73 6.45
C GLY A 343 -37.96 -13.25 7.62
N LEU A 344 -37.24 -12.14 7.41
CA LEU A 344 -36.26 -11.64 8.38
C LEU A 344 -36.82 -10.51 9.26
N SER A 345 -36.71 -10.69 10.59
CA SER A 345 -36.95 -9.60 11.55
C SER A 345 -35.94 -8.46 11.36
N GLU A 346 -36.29 -7.25 11.82
CA GLU A 346 -35.39 -6.08 11.74
C GLU A 346 -34.00 -6.37 12.33
N LYS A 347 -33.94 -7.10 13.45
CA LYS A 347 -32.67 -7.48 14.09
C LYS A 347 -31.83 -8.44 13.23
N GLN A 348 -32.46 -9.41 12.56
CA GLN A 348 -31.75 -10.34 11.68
C GLN A 348 -31.26 -9.65 10.40
N VAL A 349 -32.00 -8.66 9.90
CA VAL A 349 -31.54 -7.77 8.83
C VAL A 349 -30.33 -6.96 9.29
N GLU A 350 -30.40 -6.31 10.45
CA GLU A 350 -29.25 -5.57 11.01
C GLU A 350 -28.02 -6.46 11.20
N ASP A 351 -28.18 -7.70 11.68
CA ASP A 351 -27.08 -8.66 11.84
C ASP A 351 -26.42 -9.03 10.51
N VAL A 352 -27.20 -9.21 9.43
CA VAL A 352 -26.67 -9.46 8.08
C VAL A 352 -25.85 -8.28 7.59
N LEU A 353 -26.39 -7.06 7.73
CA LEU A 353 -25.73 -5.86 7.25
C LEU A 353 -24.47 -5.52 8.09
N ALA A 354 -24.49 -5.85 9.39
CA ALA A 354 -23.33 -5.77 10.27
C ALA A 354 -22.24 -6.81 9.94
N GLU A 355 -22.61 -8.05 9.60
CA GLU A 355 -21.66 -9.08 9.14
C GLU A 355 -20.96 -8.65 7.85
N VAL A 356 -21.72 -8.14 6.87
CA VAL A 356 -21.18 -7.59 5.62
C VAL A 356 -20.22 -6.44 5.90
N HIS A 357 -20.62 -5.49 6.74
CA HIS A 357 -19.78 -4.36 7.12
C HIS A 357 -18.47 -4.82 7.79
N ALA A 358 -18.54 -5.68 8.81
CA ALA A 358 -17.38 -6.11 9.58
C ALA A 358 -16.31 -6.82 8.73
N ILE A 359 -16.73 -7.69 7.79
CA ILE A 359 -15.81 -8.44 6.91
C ILE A 359 -15.24 -7.55 5.79
N ARG A 360 -16.03 -6.60 5.26
CA ARG A 360 -15.59 -5.75 4.15
C ARG A 360 -14.77 -4.54 4.60
N PHE A 361 -14.97 -4.03 5.81
CA PHE A 361 -14.31 -2.82 6.31
C PHE A 361 -12.78 -2.98 6.39
N GLU A 362 -12.28 -4.05 7.02
CA GLU A 362 -10.84 -4.37 7.11
C GLU A 362 -10.21 -4.44 5.71
N ARG A 363 -10.81 -5.24 4.81
CA ARG A 363 -10.31 -5.42 3.42
C ARG A 363 -10.39 -4.13 2.60
N ALA A 364 -11.37 -3.26 2.84
CA ALA A 364 -11.43 -1.94 2.19
C ALA A 364 -10.35 -0.99 2.71
N GLN A 365 -10.07 -0.98 4.02
CA GLN A 365 -8.99 -0.17 4.60
C GLN A 365 -7.62 -0.60 4.06
N ASP A 366 -7.35 -1.91 4.00
CA ASP A 366 -6.12 -2.46 3.42
C ASP A 366 -5.95 -2.05 1.95
N VAL A 367 -7.02 -2.04 1.16
CA VAL A 367 -7.00 -1.64 -0.25
C VAL A 367 -6.73 -0.14 -0.41
N VAL A 368 -7.40 0.73 0.36
CA VAL A 368 -7.13 2.18 0.35
C VAL A 368 -5.69 2.47 0.77
N GLN A 369 -5.21 1.82 1.83
CA GLN A 369 -3.84 1.99 2.31
C GLN A 369 -2.80 1.50 1.30
N GLN A 370 -3.06 0.40 0.58
CA GLN A 370 -2.20 -0.07 -0.52
C GLN A 370 -2.21 0.88 -1.72
N GLY A 371 -3.37 1.46 -2.07
CA GLY A 371 -3.45 2.51 -3.11
C GLY A 371 -2.55 3.71 -2.80
N TYR A 372 -2.57 4.19 -1.55
CA TYR A 372 -1.67 5.26 -1.08
C TYR A 372 -0.19 4.87 -1.20
N TRP A 373 0.19 3.66 -0.78
CA TRP A 373 1.59 3.18 -0.89
C TRP A 373 2.05 3.07 -2.35
N LEU A 374 1.17 2.60 -3.24
CA LEU A 374 1.42 2.52 -4.68
C LEU A 374 1.59 3.91 -5.29
N GLN A 375 0.68 4.86 -5.06
CA GLN A 375 0.82 6.23 -5.57
C GLN A 375 2.10 6.93 -5.06
N ASN A 376 2.46 6.76 -3.79
CA ASN A 376 3.70 7.28 -3.21
C ASN A 376 4.96 6.74 -3.91
N ALA A 377 4.97 5.46 -4.30
CA ALA A 377 6.04 4.89 -5.11
C ALA A 377 6.00 5.42 -6.55
N PHE A 378 4.86 5.33 -7.22
CA PHE A 378 4.75 5.62 -8.66
C PHE A 378 4.96 7.09 -9.02
N THR A 379 4.44 8.01 -8.21
CA THR A 379 4.69 9.46 -8.36
C THR A 379 5.89 9.94 -7.52
N GLN A 380 6.66 9.01 -6.94
CA GLN A 380 7.96 9.23 -6.27
C GLN A 380 7.97 10.34 -5.19
N ARG A 381 6.84 10.53 -4.49
CA ARG A 381 6.58 11.67 -3.59
C ARG A 381 7.59 11.77 -2.45
N SER A 382 7.86 10.63 -1.81
CA SER A 382 8.81 10.52 -0.70
C SER A 382 10.13 9.89 -1.13
N THR A 383 11.21 10.14 -0.38
CA THR A 383 12.50 9.45 -0.55
C THR A 383 12.36 7.93 -0.50
N MET A 384 11.45 7.40 0.33
CA MET A 384 11.12 5.98 0.37
C MET A 384 10.42 5.53 -0.92
N GLY A 385 9.46 6.31 -1.43
CA GLY A 385 8.81 6.06 -2.73
C GLY A 385 9.82 6.01 -3.88
N LYS A 386 10.77 6.94 -3.94
CA LYS A 386 11.90 6.97 -4.90
C LYS A 386 12.74 5.69 -4.84
N LEU A 387 13.12 5.25 -3.64
CA LEU A 387 13.89 4.01 -3.44
C LEU A 387 13.11 2.76 -3.85
N ILE A 388 11.81 2.70 -3.50
CA ILE A 388 10.93 1.60 -3.88
C ILE A 388 10.82 1.52 -5.41
N ALA A 389 10.43 2.61 -6.07
CA ALA A 389 10.20 2.64 -7.51
C ALA A 389 11.47 2.31 -8.32
N ARG A 390 12.63 2.84 -7.93
CA ARG A 390 13.88 2.70 -8.70
C ARG A 390 14.61 1.38 -8.46
N TYR A 391 14.57 0.84 -7.24
CA TYR A 391 15.38 -0.33 -6.87
C TYR A 391 14.54 -1.56 -6.47
N PHE A 392 13.51 -1.38 -5.65
CA PHE A 392 12.73 -2.51 -5.14
C PHE A 392 11.80 -3.11 -6.21
N MET A 393 11.03 -2.28 -6.92
CA MET A 393 10.03 -2.77 -7.87
C MET A 393 10.60 -3.53 -9.07
N PRO A 394 11.75 -3.13 -9.67
CA PRO A 394 12.42 -3.97 -10.67
C PRO A 394 12.96 -5.28 -10.08
N ALA A 395 13.51 -5.24 -8.86
CA ALA A 395 14.11 -6.41 -8.22
C ALA A 395 13.10 -7.51 -7.81
N LEU A 396 11.80 -7.21 -7.79
CA LEU A 396 10.74 -8.23 -7.60
C LEU A 396 10.63 -9.21 -8.80
N GLY A 397 10.94 -8.76 -10.02
CA GLY A 397 10.67 -9.51 -11.25
C GLY A 397 9.19 -9.90 -11.47
N SER A 398 8.89 -10.71 -12.49
CA SER A 398 7.52 -11.23 -12.72
C SER A 398 6.99 -11.99 -11.50
N PHE A 399 7.79 -12.87 -10.89
CA PHE A 399 7.32 -13.73 -9.80
C PHE A 399 7.00 -12.96 -8.52
N GLY A 400 7.80 -11.96 -8.14
CA GLY A 400 7.51 -11.12 -6.97
C GLY A 400 6.26 -10.27 -7.16
N VAL A 401 6.05 -9.71 -8.36
CA VAL A 401 4.82 -8.97 -8.69
C VAL A 401 3.59 -9.88 -8.68
N LEU A 402 3.70 -11.07 -9.30
CA LEU A 402 2.67 -12.10 -9.33
C LEU A 402 2.28 -12.59 -7.93
N TYR A 403 3.27 -12.92 -7.08
CA TYR A 403 3.04 -13.36 -5.71
C TYR A 403 2.27 -12.32 -4.89
N ARG A 404 2.63 -11.04 -5.02
CA ARG A 404 1.91 -9.92 -4.38
C ARG A 404 0.48 -9.77 -4.92
N GLY A 405 0.27 -10.04 -6.21
CA GLY A 405 -1.06 -10.11 -6.82
C GLY A 405 -1.92 -11.26 -6.28
N VAL A 406 -1.30 -12.41 -6.02
CA VAL A 406 -1.94 -13.58 -5.39
C VAL A 406 -2.34 -13.27 -3.95
N GLU A 407 -1.45 -12.72 -3.11
CA GLU A 407 -1.78 -12.29 -1.73
C GLU A 407 -2.96 -11.30 -1.67
N PHE A 408 -3.15 -10.49 -2.72
CA PHE A 408 -4.22 -9.50 -2.81
C PHE A 408 -5.58 -10.12 -3.19
N CYS A 409 -5.55 -11.15 -4.05
CA CYS A 409 -6.75 -11.77 -4.62
C CYS A 409 -7.21 -13.04 -3.90
N SER A 410 -6.32 -13.80 -3.24
CA SER A 410 -6.67 -15.01 -2.49
C SER A 410 -7.73 -14.83 -1.38
N PRO A 411 -7.82 -13.69 -0.64
CA PRO A 411 -8.81 -13.52 0.42
C PRO A 411 -10.23 -13.16 -0.08
N ALA A 412 -10.50 -13.34 -1.37
CA ALA A 412 -11.79 -12.98 -1.98
C ALA A 412 -12.88 -14.04 -1.74
N THR A 413 -14.13 -13.56 -1.58
CA THR A 413 -15.32 -14.40 -1.42
C THR A 413 -15.85 -14.87 -2.78
N SER A 414 -16.29 -16.12 -2.85
CA SER A 414 -17.22 -16.65 -3.86
C SER A 414 -18.68 -16.46 -3.43
N LEU A 415 -19.62 -16.85 -4.28
CA LEU A 415 -21.03 -17.10 -3.93
C LEU A 415 -21.16 -18.55 -3.44
N HIS A 416 -21.37 -18.76 -2.14
CA HIS A 416 -21.19 -20.08 -1.48
C HIS A 416 -22.17 -21.18 -1.94
N ARG A 417 -23.30 -20.80 -2.56
CA ARG A 417 -24.34 -21.74 -3.05
C ARG A 417 -24.37 -21.91 -4.57
N LEU A 418 -23.40 -21.35 -5.29
CA LEU A 418 -23.18 -21.65 -6.71
C LEU A 418 -21.90 -22.45 -6.86
N GLU A 419 -21.90 -23.42 -7.77
CA GLU A 419 -20.67 -24.10 -8.18
C GLU A 419 -19.64 -23.07 -8.70
N ILE A 420 -18.36 -23.29 -8.40
CA ILE A 420 -17.25 -22.48 -8.90
C ILE A 420 -16.77 -23.16 -10.19
N PRO A 421 -16.90 -22.54 -11.38
CA PRO A 421 -16.51 -23.17 -12.63
C PRO A 421 -15.05 -23.62 -12.63
N HIS A 422 -14.79 -24.78 -13.25
CA HIS A 422 -13.45 -25.37 -13.24
C HIS A 422 -12.50 -24.63 -14.20
N ARG A 423 -11.83 -23.60 -13.69
CA ARG A 423 -10.66 -22.98 -14.31
C ARG A 423 -9.37 -23.51 -13.64
N PRO A 424 -8.48 -24.22 -14.36
CA PRO A 424 -7.23 -24.77 -13.79
C PRO A 424 -6.37 -23.68 -13.14
N ARG A 425 -5.91 -23.90 -11.91
CA ARG A 425 -5.14 -22.93 -11.12
C ARG A 425 -4.17 -23.61 -10.15
N ALA A 426 -3.01 -22.98 -9.91
CA ALA A 426 -2.00 -23.48 -8.98
C ALA A 426 -2.27 -23.10 -7.51
N VAL A 427 -2.99 -22.00 -7.26
CA VAL A 427 -3.32 -21.49 -5.92
C VAL A 427 -4.83 -21.42 -5.74
N PRO A 428 -5.42 -22.11 -4.74
CA PRO A 428 -6.82 -21.98 -4.39
C PRO A 428 -7.10 -20.63 -3.68
N PHE A 429 -8.34 -20.17 -3.73
CA PHE A 429 -8.79 -19.03 -2.93
C PHE A 429 -9.00 -19.44 -1.46
N GLU A 430 -8.95 -18.50 -0.52
CA GLU A 430 -9.01 -18.79 0.92
C GLU A 430 -10.35 -19.35 1.40
N ASP A 431 -11.42 -19.15 0.63
CA ASP A 431 -12.74 -19.76 0.87
C ASP A 431 -12.90 -21.16 0.24
N GLU A 432 -11.91 -21.63 -0.52
CA GLU A 432 -11.81 -23.00 -1.05
C GLU A 432 -11.00 -23.92 -0.11
N LEU A 433 -10.31 -23.34 0.88
CA LEU A 433 -9.49 -24.08 1.83
C LEU A 433 -10.34 -24.72 2.94
N PRO A 434 -10.04 -25.97 3.36
CA PRO A 434 -10.80 -26.68 4.41
C PRO A 434 -10.65 -26.03 5.79
N ALA A 435 -9.69 -25.12 5.97
CA ALA A 435 -9.58 -24.22 7.11
C ALA A 435 -8.96 -22.90 6.63
N ARG A 436 -9.44 -21.76 7.16
CA ARG A 436 -8.88 -20.45 6.84
C ARG A 436 -7.42 -20.33 7.30
N PRO A 437 -6.53 -19.68 6.53
CA PRO A 437 -5.15 -19.44 6.96
C PRO A 437 -5.07 -18.63 8.27
N VAL A 438 -4.13 -18.98 9.14
CA VAL A 438 -3.89 -18.23 10.38
C VAL A 438 -3.13 -16.95 10.03
N LYS A 439 -3.84 -15.82 9.88
CA LYS A 439 -3.29 -14.48 9.52
C LYS A 439 -1.96 -14.15 10.22
N ASN A 440 -1.81 -14.51 11.49
CA ASN A 440 -0.64 -14.18 12.30
C ASN A 440 0.67 -14.88 11.84
N LEU A 441 0.61 -15.98 11.07
CA LEU A 441 1.82 -16.59 10.50
C LEU A 441 2.57 -15.64 9.56
N GLY A 442 1.85 -14.79 8.82
CA GLY A 442 2.47 -13.75 7.99
C GLY A 442 3.21 -12.70 8.82
N GLN A 443 2.67 -12.31 9.98
CA GLN A 443 3.35 -11.39 10.90
C GLN A 443 4.57 -12.04 11.56
N ILE A 444 4.46 -13.30 11.99
CA ILE A 444 5.59 -14.07 12.57
C ILE A 444 6.70 -14.23 11.53
N ASN A 445 6.38 -14.60 10.29
CA ASN A 445 7.36 -14.73 9.21
C ASN A 445 7.98 -13.38 8.83
N LYS A 446 7.21 -12.28 8.86
CA LYS A 446 7.72 -10.92 8.61
C LYS A 446 8.67 -10.46 9.72
N LEU A 447 8.33 -10.70 10.99
CA LEU A 447 9.20 -10.44 12.14
C LEU A 447 10.47 -11.31 12.10
N ALA A 448 10.35 -12.60 11.77
CA ALA A 448 11.49 -13.49 11.59
C ALA A 448 12.38 -13.06 10.42
N SER A 449 11.80 -12.63 9.29
CA SER A 449 12.55 -12.11 8.14
C SER A 449 13.29 -10.81 8.48
N ILE A 450 12.67 -9.89 9.22
CA ILE A 450 13.32 -8.68 9.76
C ILE A 450 14.45 -9.07 10.72
N ALA A 451 14.22 -10.00 11.65
CA ALA A 451 15.23 -10.46 12.61
C ALA A 451 16.42 -11.14 11.92
N VAL A 452 16.19 -12.04 10.96
CA VAL A 452 17.23 -12.69 10.16
C VAL A 452 17.98 -11.68 9.30
N THR A 453 17.30 -10.73 8.66
CA THR A 453 17.95 -9.67 7.87
C THR A 453 18.82 -8.77 8.75
N THR A 454 18.32 -8.39 9.93
CA THR A 454 19.07 -7.61 10.92
C THR A 454 20.28 -8.39 11.44
N LEU A 455 20.12 -9.68 11.72
CA LEU A 455 21.21 -10.58 12.13
C LEU A 455 22.26 -10.73 11.03
N LEU A 456 21.85 -10.89 9.77
CA LEU A 456 22.78 -10.95 8.63
C LEU A 456 23.53 -9.63 8.42
N CYS A 457 22.87 -8.49 8.57
CA CYS A 457 23.53 -7.18 8.54
C CYS A 457 24.52 -7.00 9.71
N ALA A 458 24.15 -7.45 10.93
CA ALA A 458 25.02 -7.42 12.09
C ALA A 458 26.22 -8.39 11.96
N LEU A 459 26.02 -9.57 11.38
CA LEU A 459 27.09 -10.53 11.07
C LEU A 459 28.01 -10.02 9.97
N ALA A 460 27.48 -9.37 8.92
CA ALA A 460 28.29 -8.74 7.89
C ALA A 460 29.12 -7.58 8.44
N ALA A 461 28.53 -6.73 9.30
CA ALA A 461 29.26 -5.70 10.03
C ALA A 461 30.33 -6.30 10.96
N GLY A 462 29.99 -7.37 11.69
CA GLY A 462 30.94 -8.12 12.53
C GLY A 462 32.11 -8.71 11.73
N LEU A 463 31.85 -9.31 10.56
CA LEU A 463 32.87 -9.85 9.66
C LEU A 463 33.80 -8.78 9.07
N TYR A 464 33.37 -7.51 9.02
CA TYR A 464 34.25 -6.38 8.65
C TYR A 464 34.98 -5.77 9.86
N VAL A 465 34.31 -5.65 11.02
CA VAL A 465 34.86 -4.97 12.21
C VAL A 465 35.78 -5.88 13.04
N LEU A 466 35.46 -7.16 13.19
CA LEU A 466 36.21 -8.06 14.05
C LEU A 466 37.64 -8.34 13.53
N PRO A 467 37.88 -8.58 12.21
CA PRO A 467 39.24 -8.72 11.70
C PRO A 467 40.06 -7.42 11.84
N ALA A 468 39.42 -6.26 11.68
CA ALA A 468 40.07 -4.96 11.89
C ALA A 468 40.47 -4.74 13.36
N ALA A 469 39.62 -5.16 14.32
CA ALA A 469 39.94 -5.11 15.74
C ALA A 469 41.05 -6.11 16.13
N ILE A 470 40.99 -7.34 15.65
CA ILE A 470 42.03 -8.38 15.91
C ILE A 470 43.38 -7.97 15.30
N ALA A 471 43.38 -7.32 14.13
CA ALA A 471 44.60 -6.80 13.51
C ALA A 471 45.27 -5.71 14.38
N VAL A 472 44.50 -4.80 14.99
CA VAL A 472 45.02 -3.78 15.92
C VAL A 472 45.64 -4.42 17.17
N ILE A 473 45.03 -5.47 17.71
CA ILE A 473 45.50 -6.16 18.93
C ILE A 473 46.80 -6.96 18.69
N ARG A 474 47.10 -7.37 17.44
CA ARG A 474 48.32 -8.11 17.07
C ARG A 474 49.47 -7.24 16.54
N MET A 475 49.40 -5.91 16.64
CA MET A 475 50.49 -5.03 16.20
C MET A 475 51.64 -5.01 17.22
N ASP A 476 52.58 -5.94 17.06
CA ASP A 476 53.84 -5.89 17.81
C ASP A 476 54.73 -4.72 17.33
N SER A 477 55.49 -4.14 18.25
CA SER A 477 55.80 -2.70 18.29
C SER A 477 56.72 -2.15 17.19
N ASN A 478 57.32 -2.99 16.33
CA ASN A 478 58.38 -2.60 15.40
C ASN A 478 58.27 -3.22 13.98
N SER A 479 57.08 -3.51 13.46
CA SER A 479 56.93 -3.98 12.07
C SER A 479 55.67 -3.46 11.38
N ILE A 480 55.85 -2.73 10.28
CA ILE A 480 54.77 -2.16 9.47
C ILE A 480 54.60 -2.98 8.19
N VAL A 481 53.49 -3.70 8.07
CA VAL A 481 53.07 -4.38 6.83
C VAL A 481 51.73 -3.77 6.39
N ILE A 482 51.76 -2.91 5.37
CA ILE A 482 50.56 -2.23 4.86
C ILE A 482 49.83 -3.14 3.87
N TRP A 483 48.69 -3.71 4.29
CA TRP A 483 47.78 -4.37 3.36
C TRP A 483 46.90 -3.36 2.62
N ARG A 484 46.76 -3.55 1.30
CA ARG A 484 46.32 -2.53 0.33
C ARG A 484 44.88 -2.02 0.50
N ASN A 485 44.08 -2.64 1.36
CA ASN A 485 42.64 -2.35 1.58
C ASN A 485 42.27 -2.02 3.05
N ALA A 486 43.25 -1.82 3.96
CA ALA A 486 42.97 -1.54 5.37
C ALA A 486 42.61 -0.05 5.65
N PRO A 487 41.53 0.28 6.38
CA PRO A 487 41.18 1.66 6.70
C PRO A 487 42.15 2.33 7.69
N ILE A 488 42.62 3.54 7.35
CA ILE A 488 43.58 4.36 8.13
C ILE A 488 43.10 4.68 9.56
N ILE A 489 41.79 4.61 9.84
CA ILE A 489 41.20 4.92 11.15
C ILE A 489 41.78 4.03 12.27
N CYS A 490 42.03 2.75 11.99
CA CYS A 490 42.65 1.82 12.96
C CYS A 490 44.04 2.31 13.42
N PHE A 491 44.80 2.93 12.53
CA PHE A 491 46.16 3.44 12.80
C PHE A 491 46.15 4.63 13.78
N MET A 492 45.14 5.51 13.70
CA MET A 492 45.02 6.68 14.57
C MET A 492 44.55 6.34 15.98
N LEU A 493 43.60 5.41 16.11
CA LEU A 493 43.11 4.93 17.41
C LEU A 493 44.19 4.16 18.18
N ALA A 494 44.93 3.25 17.52
CA ALA A 494 46.03 2.53 18.13
C ALA A 494 47.09 3.47 18.73
N ARG A 495 47.46 4.53 17.99
CA ARG A 495 48.49 5.49 18.41
C ARG A 495 48.02 6.43 19.53
N SER A 496 46.73 6.78 19.56
CA SER A 496 46.13 7.55 20.65
C SER A 496 45.99 6.72 21.94
N LEU A 497 45.82 5.40 21.82
CA LEU A 497 45.82 4.48 22.96
C LEU A 497 47.24 4.20 23.47
N SER A 498 48.25 4.06 22.60
CA SER A 498 49.64 3.91 23.05
C SER A 498 50.18 5.17 23.76
N ALA A 499 49.66 6.35 23.44
CA ALA A 499 49.99 7.60 24.12
C ALA A 499 49.45 7.69 25.56
N LEU A 500 48.47 6.88 25.95
CA LEU A 500 47.95 6.79 27.32
C LEU A 500 48.72 5.77 28.19
N GLY A 501 49.74 5.11 27.62
CA GLY A 501 50.36 3.91 28.17
C GLY A 501 51.82 4.04 28.60
N ASN A 502 52.26 5.16 29.21
CA ASN A 502 53.51 5.17 30.00
C ASN A 502 53.67 6.40 30.94
N SER A 503 54.63 6.28 31.86
CA SER A 503 55.11 7.30 32.82
C SER A 503 54.10 7.90 33.81
N SER A 504 53.85 7.17 34.90
CA SER A 504 53.27 7.71 36.13
C SER A 504 54.22 8.70 36.83
N SER A 505 53.95 10.01 36.76
CA SER A 505 54.51 11.02 37.67
C SER A 505 53.71 12.33 37.67
N PRO A 506 53.21 12.83 38.82
CA PRO A 506 52.39 14.05 38.89
C PRO A 506 53.25 15.32 38.82
N GLY A 507 53.73 15.66 37.61
CA GLY A 507 54.53 16.88 37.39
C GLY A 507 54.70 17.37 35.94
N ALA A 508 54.53 16.51 34.93
CA ALA A 508 54.85 16.85 33.53
C ALA A 508 53.68 17.43 32.69
N VAL A 509 52.59 17.84 33.35
CA VAL A 509 51.24 17.96 32.75
C VAL A 509 51.10 19.03 31.65
N ASP A 510 51.95 20.06 31.61
CA ASP A 510 51.81 21.16 30.62
C ASP A 510 52.73 21.04 29.38
N ASP A 511 53.85 20.32 29.47
CA ASP A 511 54.69 20.00 28.30
C ASP A 511 54.01 18.93 27.42
N GLU A 512 53.36 17.94 28.03
CA GLU A 512 52.61 16.90 27.32
C GLU A 512 51.38 17.46 26.58
N LYS A 513 50.62 18.35 27.22
CA LYS A 513 49.55 19.12 26.54
C LYS A 513 50.07 19.94 25.37
N SER A 514 51.26 20.53 25.50
CA SER A 514 51.88 21.33 24.44
C SER A 514 52.23 20.47 23.22
N LYS A 515 52.80 19.27 23.44
CA LYS A 515 53.07 18.27 22.39
C LYS A 515 51.78 17.76 21.74
N LEU A 516 50.75 17.43 22.53
CA LEU A 516 49.42 17.04 22.02
C LEU A 516 48.74 18.14 21.19
N LYS A 517 48.94 19.41 21.52
CA LYS A 517 48.42 20.54 20.73
C LYS A 517 49.12 20.62 19.36
N ILE A 518 50.44 20.47 19.33
CA ILE A 518 51.25 20.48 18.11
C ILE A 518 50.92 19.28 17.19
N GLU A 519 50.77 18.06 17.72
CA GLU A 519 50.32 16.92 16.89
C GLU A 519 48.88 17.11 16.37
N ARG A 520 47.96 17.69 17.16
CA ARG A 520 46.61 18.02 16.68
C ARG A 520 46.63 19.02 15.53
N GLU A 521 47.46 20.06 15.60
CA GLU A 521 47.60 21.04 14.50
C GLU A 521 48.26 20.42 13.27
N ARG A 522 49.30 19.59 13.43
CA ARG A 522 49.89 18.79 12.33
C ARG A 522 48.84 17.91 11.65
N THR A 523 48.05 17.19 12.44
CA THR A 523 46.99 16.29 11.94
C THR A 523 45.91 17.06 11.21
N ARG A 524 45.43 18.17 11.78
CA ARG A 524 44.42 19.05 11.16
C ARG A 524 44.89 19.62 9.83
N ASN A 525 46.15 20.06 9.75
CA ASN A 525 46.77 20.55 8.52
C ASN A 525 47.02 19.46 7.47
N MET A 526 47.14 18.19 7.89
CA MET A 526 47.25 17.05 6.97
C MET A 526 45.88 16.75 6.31
N PHE A 527 44.79 16.77 7.07
CA PHE A 527 43.43 16.64 6.52
C PHE A 527 43.03 17.84 5.64
N ALA A 528 43.41 19.07 6.01
CA ALA A 528 43.12 20.28 5.23
C ALA A 528 43.79 20.31 3.84
N LYS A 529 44.77 19.45 3.57
CA LYS A 529 45.45 19.31 2.27
C LYS A 529 45.04 18.05 1.48
N ALA A 530 44.20 17.19 2.04
CA ALA A 530 43.87 15.88 1.47
C ALA A 530 42.40 15.84 1.00
N ASP A 531 42.10 16.42 -0.16
CA ASP A 531 40.76 16.35 -0.77
C ASP A 531 40.52 14.96 -1.39
N LEU A 532 40.28 13.97 -0.52
CA LEU A 532 40.12 12.57 -0.88
C LEU A 532 38.64 12.14 -0.68
N PRO A 533 37.93 11.73 -1.75
CA PRO A 533 36.50 11.41 -1.68
C PRO A 533 36.19 10.23 -0.73
N TYR A 534 37.17 9.35 -0.48
CA TYR A 534 37.03 8.20 0.40
C TYR A 534 36.68 8.59 1.86
N ILE A 535 37.20 9.71 2.36
CA ILE A 535 36.90 10.19 3.72
C ILE A 535 35.45 10.67 3.81
N ARG A 536 34.94 11.31 2.74
CA ARG A 536 33.53 11.72 2.66
C ARG A 536 32.61 10.48 2.63
N LEU A 537 32.95 9.47 1.84
CA LEU A 537 32.22 8.19 1.77
C LEU A 537 32.14 7.49 3.13
N VAL A 538 33.26 7.41 3.87
CA VAL A 538 33.29 6.79 5.21
C VAL A 538 32.45 7.57 6.23
N HIS A 539 32.46 8.91 6.20
CA HIS A 539 31.55 9.72 7.04
C HIS A 539 30.07 9.50 6.68
N TYR A 540 29.72 9.42 5.40
CA TYR A 540 28.35 9.09 4.98
C TYR A 540 27.92 7.70 5.48
N SER A 541 28.78 6.69 5.38
CA SER A 541 28.49 5.34 5.90
C SER A 541 28.27 5.35 7.42
N ALA A 542 29.11 6.05 8.19
CA ALA A 542 28.95 6.19 9.63
C ALA A 542 27.66 6.94 10.02
N PHE A 543 27.31 7.99 9.26
CA PHE A 543 26.07 8.73 9.43
C PHE A 543 24.83 7.87 9.17
N ILE A 544 24.83 7.06 8.10
CA ILE A 544 23.74 6.13 7.76
C ILE A 544 23.58 5.06 8.85
N ILE A 545 24.68 4.49 9.37
CA ILE A 545 24.63 3.50 10.46
C ILE A 545 24.05 4.15 11.74
N SER A 546 24.50 5.35 12.10
CA SER A 546 23.97 6.09 13.26
C SER A 546 22.48 6.40 13.12
N ALA A 547 22.05 6.88 11.94
CA ALA A 547 20.64 7.15 11.63
C ALA A 547 19.79 5.87 11.67
N GLY A 548 20.29 4.74 11.17
CA GLY A 548 19.61 3.44 11.24
C GLY A 548 19.40 2.95 12.68
N ILE A 549 20.42 3.09 13.54
CA ILE A 549 20.33 2.76 14.97
C ILE A 549 19.34 3.71 15.68
N HIS A 550 19.36 5.00 15.38
CA HIS A 550 18.38 5.95 15.91
C HIS A 550 16.93 5.60 15.49
N LEU A 551 16.71 5.28 14.22
CA LEU A 551 15.40 4.91 13.71
C LEU A 551 14.88 3.61 14.34
N ALA A 552 15.73 2.60 14.49
CA ALA A 552 15.39 1.36 15.18
C ALA A 552 15.00 1.59 16.66
N ASN A 553 15.69 2.50 17.36
CA ASN A 553 15.38 2.85 18.74
C ASN A 553 14.07 3.66 18.87
N VAL A 554 13.78 4.58 17.94
CA VAL A 554 12.48 5.30 17.91
C VAL A 554 11.33 4.31 17.70
N LEU A 555 11.47 3.37 16.77
CA LEU A 555 10.45 2.36 16.45
C LEU A 555 10.23 1.35 17.60
N ASN A 556 11.27 0.96 18.33
CA ASN A 556 11.16 0.00 19.44
C ASN A 556 10.60 0.59 20.74
N TYR A 557 10.73 1.90 20.98
CA TYR A 557 10.39 2.52 22.27
C TYR A 557 9.26 3.55 22.23
N GLY A 558 8.64 3.81 21.07
CA GLY A 558 7.44 4.63 20.96
C GLY A 558 7.62 6.12 21.35
N LEU A 559 8.87 6.59 21.40
CA LEU A 559 9.19 7.97 21.76
C LEU A 559 8.93 8.92 20.59
N LEU A 560 7.91 9.75 20.73
CA LEU A 560 7.61 10.87 19.84
C LEU A 560 8.82 11.82 19.75
N ALA A 561 9.37 11.96 18.54
CA ALA A 561 10.46 12.88 18.23
C ALA A 561 10.06 13.74 17.02
N SER A 562 9.38 14.87 17.28
CA SER A 562 9.05 15.86 16.25
C SER A 562 10.29 16.61 15.80
N LEU A 563 10.57 16.63 14.49
CA LEU A 563 11.57 17.50 13.88
C LEU A 563 10.85 18.54 13.01
N VAL A 564 10.75 19.76 13.53
CA VAL A 564 10.26 20.94 12.78
C VAL A 564 11.45 21.84 12.48
N PHE A 565 11.68 22.12 11.20
CA PHE A 565 12.57 23.18 10.76
C PHE A 565 11.72 24.34 10.23
N GLY A 566 11.58 25.39 11.04
CA GLY A 566 10.93 26.65 10.71
C GLY A 566 11.70 27.80 11.35
N GLY A 567 11.82 28.92 10.65
CA GLY A 567 12.65 30.05 11.09
C GLY A 567 11.96 30.95 12.12
N ASN A 568 12.79 31.52 13.00
CA ASN A 568 12.52 32.59 13.98
C ASN A 568 11.48 32.28 15.09
N ASP A 569 12.00 32.30 16.32
CA ASP A 569 11.33 32.65 17.58
C ASP A 569 9.99 31.96 17.94
N VAL A 570 10.08 30.79 18.57
CA VAL A 570 9.74 30.61 20.01
C VAL A 570 10.16 29.22 20.49
N ILE A 571 10.63 29.12 21.74
CA ILE A 571 11.05 27.87 22.38
C ILE A 571 9.84 27.15 23.00
N LEU A 572 9.73 25.84 22.80
CA LEU A 572 8.87 24.99 23.63
C LEU A 572 9.56 23.63 23.92
N THR A 573 10.05 23.50 25.15
CA THR A 573 10.84 22.35 25.61
C THR A 573 10.09 21.62 26.73
N THR A 574 9.93 20.30 26.65
CA THR A 574 9.82 19.44 27.83
C THR A 574 10.37 18.05 27.52
N LEU A 575 11.07 17.43 28.47
CA LEU A 575 11.71 16.12 28.31
C LEU A 575 10.97 15.04 29.11
N GLY A 576 10.93 13.82 28.56
CA GLY A 576 10.76 12.59 29.33
C GLY A 576 12.13 12.05 29.75
N PHE A 577 12.33 11.78 31.04
CA PHE A 577 13.62 11.28 31.55
C PHE A 577 13.85 9.80 31.21
N SER A 578 15.07 9.48 30.76
CA SER A 578 15.58 8.10 30.64
C SER A 578 16.98 7.99 31.25
N LYS A 579 17.31 6.82 31.81
CA LYS A 579 18.35 6.63 32.82
C LYS A 579 19.73 6.24 32.25
N TYR A 580 20.16 6.89 31.17
CA TYR A 580 21.43 6.59 30.48
C TYR A 580 22.24 7.85 30.16
N GLU A 581 23.53 7.86 30.52
CA GLU A 581 24.44 9.01 30.38
C GLU A 581 24.82 9.37 28.92
N GLY A 582 24.42 8.55 27.94
CA GLY A 582 24.78 8.73 26.53
C GLY A 582 24.22 10.01 25.87
N LEU A 583 23.13 10.58 26.39
CA LEU A 583 22.43 11.69 25.71
C LEU A 583 23.26 12.99 25.64
N VAL A 584 24.20 13.19 26.57
CA VAL A 584 25.02 14.41 26.68
C VAL A 584 26.04 14.51 25.54
N PHE A 585 26.54 13.37 25.04
CA PHE A 585 27.53 13.33 23.95
C PHE A 585 26.91 13.73 22.60
N THR A 586 25.64 13.40 22.37
CA THR A 586 24.93 13.70 21.12
C THR A 586 24.64 15.19 20.99
N LEU A 587 24.15 15.84 22.05
CA LEU A 587 23.87 17.29 22.04
C LEU A 587 25.14 18.12 21.88
N SER A 588 26.22 17.77 22.58
CA SER A 588 27.50 18.48 22.48
C SER A 588 28.13 18.33 21.09
N SER A 589 28.01 17.16 20.47
CA SER A 589 28.42 16.95 19.06
C SER A 589 27.59 17.78 18.08
N LEU A 590 26.28 17.89 18.30
CA LEU A 590 25.38 18.70 17.46
C LEU A 590 25.71 20.20 17.54
N LEU A 591 25.96 20.73 18.75
CA LEU A 591 26.32 22.13 18.97
C LEU A 591 27.71 22.48 18.39
N LEU A 592 28.67 21.55 18.45
CA LEU A 592 29.98 21.68 17.81
C LEU A 592 29.88 21.71 16.27
N ALA A 593 28.92 20.99 15.68
CA ALA A 593 28.66 21.03 14.23
C ALA A 593 27.93 22.32 13.79
N LEU A 594 27.18 22.96 14.69
CA LEU A 594 26.43 24.20 14.44
C LEU A 594 27.17 25.49 14.85
N GLY A 595 28.40 25.38 15.39
CA GLY A 595 29.28 26.52 15.64
C GLY A 595 28.93 27.40 16.85
N ALA A 596 28.07 26.94 17.76
CA ALA A 596 27.67 27.69 18.94
C ALA A 596 28.80 27.74 20.00
N ALA A 597 28.93 28.88 20.70
CA ALA A 597 29.93 29.10 21.74
C ALA A 597 29.69 28.21 22.99
N PRO A 598 30.75 27.85 23.77
CA PRO A 598 30.65 26.82 24.79
C PRO A 598 29.94 27.29 26.07
N LEU A 599 28.80 26.66 26.37
CA LEU A 599 28.17 26.69 27.69
C LEU A 599 28.64 25.51 28.54
N SER A 600 29.15 25.79 29.74
CA SER A 600 29.76 24.79 30.62
C SER A 600 28.79 24.27 31.68
N LEU A 601 28.64 22.94 31.76
CA LEU A 601 27.90 22.25 32.81
C LEU A 601 28.75 21.11 33.39
N ARG A 602 28.82 21.04 34.73
CA ARG A 602 29.47 19.97 35.50
C ARG A 602 28.41 19.21 36.29
N LEU A 603 28.61 17.90 36.46
CA LEU A 603 27.94 17.10 37.48
C LEU A 603 28.91 16.02 38.01
N LEU A 604 28.65 15.53 39.22
CA LEU A 604 29.60 14.74 40.02
C LEU A 604 29.20 13.26 40.07
N THR A 605 30.19 12.38 39.94
CA THR A 605 30.05 10.91 39.95
C THR A 605 29.98 10.32 41.36
N LYS A 606 29.39 9.12 41.52
CA LYS A 606 29.59 8.30 42.72
C LYS A 606 29.68 6.78 42.44
N ARG A 607 30.90 6.26 42.61
CA ARG A 607 31.36 4.97 43.21
C ARG A 607 30.30 4.07 43.89
N ASP A 608 30.42 2.74 44.06
CA ASP A 608 31.47 1.68 43.85
C ASP A 608 30.81 0.28 44.09
N SER A 609 31.37 -0.95 43.96
CA SER A 609 32.56 -1.56 43.31
C SER A 609 32.48 -3.12 43.36
N ALA A 610 33.36 -3.82 42.63
CA ALA A 610 33.80 -5.24 42.82
C ALA A 610 32.77 -6.39 42.55
N LEU A 611 33.14 -7.69 42.41
CA LEU A 611 34.42 -8.41 42.59
C LEU A 611 34.59 -9.61 41.59
N ALA A 612 35.84 -10.09 41.39
CA ALA A 612 36.25 -11.30 40.65
C ALA A 612 36.01 -12.63 41.45
N LEU A 613 36.35 -13.88 41.09
CA LEU A 613 37.38 -14.57 40.25
C LEU A 613 36.72 -15.59 39.27
N ALA A 614 37.30 -16.09 38.16
CA ALA A 614 38.51 -16.92 37.95
C ALA A 614 38.50 -18.27 38.72
N ILE A 615 39.05 -19.40 38.26
CA ILE A 615 39.97 -19.73 37.12
C ILE A 615 39.27 -20.82 36.23
N SER A 616 39.81 -21.70 35.35
CA SER A 616 41.14 -22.12 34.85
C SER A 616 41.02 -22.74 33.42
N ALA A 617 42.10 -23.28 32.84
CA ALA A 617 42.13 -24.04 31.58
C ALA A 617 43.06 -25.28 31.65
N ASP A 618 42.81 -26.30 30.81
CA ASP A 618 43.72 -27.44 30.58
C ASP A 618 43.60 -27.93 29.11
N PRO A 619 44.66 -27.87 28.27
CA PRO A 619 44.53 -28.06 26.83
C PRO A 619 45.21 -29.33 26.27
N GLU A 620 44.82 -30.54 26.68
CA GLU A 620 45.09 -31.74 25.84
C GLU A 620 44.17 -32.97 26.11
N ARG A 621 42.96 -32.97 25.54
CA ARG A 621 42.25 -34.21 25.16
C ARG A 621 41.61 -34.09 23.79
N SER A 622 42.01 -34.98 22.89
CA SER A 622 41.53 -35.08 21.52
C SER A 622 40.21 -35.86 21.40
N SER A 623 39.54 -35.66 20.26
CA SER A 623 38.57 -36.58 19.64
C SER A 623 37.39 -37.10 20.48
N LEU A 624 36.24 -36.41 20.39
CA LEU A 624 34.90 -37.02 20.29
C LEU A 624 34.00 -36.07 19.48
N PRO A 625 33.09 -36.57 18.61
CA PRO A 625 32.09 -35.73 17.96
C PRO A 625 30.97 -35.36 18.95
N LEU A 626 30.44 -34.14 18.83
CA LEU A 626 29.26 -33.70 19.58
C LEU A 626 28.01 -33.91 18.72
N ASP A 627 27.42 -35.10 18.84
CA ASP A 627 26.10 -35.40 18.28
C ASP A 627 25.01 -34.56 18.97
N PHE A 628 24.19 -33.87 18.16
CA PHE A 628 22.97 -33.21 18.63
C PHE A 628 21.76 -34.11 18.36
N THR A 629 21.41 -34.94 19.34
CA THR A 629 20.26 -35.85 19.28
C THR A 629 18.93 -35.09 19.17
N LEU A 630 18.26 -35.23 18.03
CA LEU A 630 17.01 -34.52 17.71
C LEU A 630 15.80 -35.27 18.29
N PHE A 631 15.31 -34.82 19.45
CA PHE A 631 14.15 -35.42 20.12
C PHE A 631 12.83 -35.06 19.42
N VAL A 632 12.44 -35.87 18.42
CA VAL A 632 11.08 -35.88 17.87
C VAL A 632 10.14 -36.58 18.86
N ASN A 633 9.07 -35.89 19.29
CA ASN A 633 8.00 -36.47 20.11
C ASN A 633 6.98 -37.20 19.19
N PRO A 634 6.88 -38.55 19.21
CA PRO A 634 6.21 -39.30 18.15
C PRO A 634 4.88 -39.93 18.61
N GLN A 635 3.95 -39.16 19.19
CA GLN A 635 2.59 -39.64 19.48
C GLN A 635 1.45 -38.71 19.03
N ARG A 636 1.01 -38.92 17.77
CA ARG A 636 -0.41 -39.06 17.41
C ARG A 636 -0.52 -39.66 15.99
N LYS A 637 -0.98 -40.92 15.91
CA LYS A 637 -1.45 -41.50 14.64
C LYS A 637 -2.92 -41.15 14.48
N TYR A 638 -3.31 -40.72 13.29
CA TYR A 638 -4.66 -40.91 12.78
C TYR A 638 -4.61 -41.84 11.55
N ARG A 639 -5.72 -42.52 11.29
CA ARG A 639 -5.95 -43.33 10.09
C ARG A 639 -6.71 -42.51 9.06
#